data_AF-A0A537SG53-F1
#
_entry.id   AF-A0A537SG53-F1
#
_cell.length_a   1.000
_cell.length_b   1.000
_cell.length_c   1.000
_cell.angle_alpha   90.00
_cell.angle_beta   90.00
_cell.angle_gamma   90.00
#
_symmetry.space_group_name_H-M   'P 1'
#
loop_
_entity.id
_entity.type
_entity.pdbx_description
1 polymer ?
#
loop_
_entity_poly.entity_id
_entity_poly.type
_entity_poly.pdbx_seq_one_letter_code
_entity_poly.pdbx_strand_id
1 'polypeptide(L)'
;MPRILVKAAPGLSSARLVFGTNPVAFTLTPLFKSIAPPKTAGPIPANIWQTLTAPADFAEENAWDVCHSLLRQGLGVAGAPAPEFAEPDLEQQWITGGDAELGMALSRSCDSVNSQREDFPLDADNPYWFRDSGHSQFDAAIAAVGGPQVATNVRIAHFDTGYDPDHHTLPKRLRADIARNFVDDSAPDDATDRTSGPLVNLGHGTGTLSILAGAGQPGQSLLGGAPFAEVVPVRVANRVVLFRNSAIAQAFDYVHLLNAIGPNRIDIITMSMGGLASQAWAEAVNALYEQGVFIVTAAGNNFGNLPTRQIVFPARFGRVVAACGIMADGRPYADLEIRLMAGNYGPESKMKTAIAAPTPNVPWARWGCSDVIDFDGQGTSAATPQVAAAAALWLQNNRAAVDAYPSAWMRVEAIRSALFASAKENLQDIKHLGRGALRADAALSKAPATAPAMRKTDADDASFELLRILTGRGLQAAPAPEQRMLELESLQLSQSAAVESVMPADPAAASAAEVRRVAEALIAHPRASKSLREAIGALLRRDEVSVPVTLPVTGNSVQRLQLEHAKNPKIRQPAYRPLRVYAYDPSLGARLKTLSINEAVLNVRWEKDLQPGPIGEYIEVIDIDPASQCCYAPVDLSHPHILTQSGLSPSEANPQFHQQMTYAVAMKTIEHFEVALGRVALWAPREKMVDGETHGEYVHRLRIYPHALRAKNAYYSPDRKALLLGYFTASGANEGTSLPGGVVFTATSHDIVAHETTHALLDGLHRRFREPTNPDVFAFHEAFADVVALFQHFTLPEALQHQIAQTRGDLERQNLLGQLAVQFGEATGRYGALRDYIGKVVKVKVEVGSDDESTG
;
A
#
# COMPACT_ATOMS: atom_id res chain seq x y z
N MET A 1 -11.08 -20.72 0.51
CA MET A 1 -12.52 -20.93 0.26
C MET A 1 -13.30 -19.90 1.05
N PRO A 2 -14.28 -19.21 0.45
CA PRO A 2 -15.06 -18.21 1.18
C PRO A 2 -15.91 -18.90 2.26
N ARG A 3 -15.66 -18.54 3.53
CA ARG A 3 -16.54 -18.81 4.67
C ARG A 3 -17.24 -17.50 5.03
N ILE A 4 -18.48 -17.59 5.46
CA ILE A 4 -19.29 -16.43 5.85
C ILE A 4 -19.73 -16.62 7.29
N LEU A 5 -19.69 -15.56 8.10
CA LEU A 5 -20.32 -15.53 9.41
C LEU A 5 -21.71 -14.93 9.23
N VAL A 6 -22.74 -15.65 9.63
CA VAL A 6 -24.13 -15.20 9.54
C VAL A 6 -24.76 -15.18 10.92
N LYS A 7 -25.60 -14.19 11.18
CA LYS A 7 -26.47 -14.14 12.35
C LYS A 7 -27.90 -14.43 11.91
N ALA A 8 -28.44 -15.59 12.26
CA ALA A 8 -29.73 -16.08 11.78
C ALA A 8 -30.43 -16.95 12.82
N ALA A 9 -31.68 -17.32 12.54
CA ALA A 9 -32.46 -18.18 13.43
C ALA A 9 -31.77 -19.55 13.61
N PRO A 10 -31.74 -20.11 14.83
CA PRO A 10 -31.14 -21.40 15.09
C PRO A 10 -31.95 -22.55 14.44
N GLY A 11 -31.31 -23.72 14.28
CA GLY A 11 -31.98 -24.96 13.88
C GLY A 11 -31.78 -25.41 12.43
N LEU A 12 -31.14 -24.58 11.59
CA LEU A 12 -30.75 -24.96 10.24
C LEU A 12 -29.34 -25.58 10.22
N SER A 13 -29.20 -26.72 9.55
CA SER A 13 -27.90 -27.40 9.32
C SER A 13 -27.34 -27.18 7.90
N SER A 14 -28.19 -26.75 6.97
CA SER A 14 -27.81 -26.42 5.59
C SER A 14 -28.60 -25.23 5.06
N ALA A 15 -28.01 -24.50 4.11
CA ALA A 15 -28.65 -23.43 3.36
C ALA A 15 -28.40 -23.64 1.87
N ARG A 16 -29.32 -23.19 1.02
CA ARG A 16 -29.19 -23.32 -0.43
C ARG A 16 -29.38 -21.95 -1.08
N LEU A 17 -28.30 -21.39 -1.61
CA LEU A 17 -28.31 -20.07 -2.22
C LEU A 17 -28.23 -20.19 -3.74
N VAL A 18 -28.78 -19.22 -4.45
CA VAL A 18 -28.72 -19.19 -5.92
C VAL A 18 -27.81 -18.04 -6.36
N PHE A 19 -26.72 -18.39 -7.05
CA PHE A 19 -25.82 -17.42 -7.67
C PHE A 19 -25.91 -17.59 -9.19
N GLY A 20 -26.52 -16.61 -9.88
CA GLY A 20 -26.88 -16.76 -11.29
C GLY A 20 -27.92 -17.87 -11.49
N THR A 21 -27.56 -18.91 -12.26
CA THR A 21 -28.42 -20.09 -12.49
C THR A 21 -28.09 -21.29 -11.62
N ASN A 22 -27.01 -21.23 -10.83
CA ASN A 22 -26.48 -22.39 -10.12
C ASN A 22 -26.84 -22.34 -8.63
N PRO A 23 -27.59 -23.33 -8.12
CA PRO A 23 -27.81 -23.46 -6.69
C PRO A 23 -26.59 -24.05 -6.00
N VAL A 24 -26.15 -23.42 -4.92
CA VAL A 24 -24.99 -23.81 -4.11
C VAL A 24 -25.46 -24.16 -2.70
N ALA A 25 -25.03 -25.32 -2.19
CA ALA A 25 -25.39 -25.80 -0.86
C ALA A 25 -24.28 -25.48 0.15
N PHE A 26 -24.65 -24.82 1.26
CA PHE A 26 -23.76 -24.43 2.34
C PHE A 26 -24.06 -25.26 3.59
N THR A 27 -23.02 -25.57 4.36
CA THR A 27 -23.15 -26.18 5.69
C THR A 27 -23.10 -25.09 6.76
N LEU A 28 -24.00 -25.16 7.75
CA LEU A 28 -24.06 -24.23 8.88
C LEU A 28 -23.56 -24.89 10.16
N THR A 29 -22.65 -24.22 10.85
CA THR A 29 -22.17 -24.64 12.17
C THR A 29 -22.25 -23.46 13.15
N PRO A 30 -22.75 -23.64 14.39
CA PRO A 30 -22.73 -22.57 15.39
C PRO A 30 -21.32 -22.00 15.58
N LEU A 31 -21.21 -20.67 15.58
CA LEU A 31 -19.94 -19.98 15.84
C LEU A 31 -19.67 -19.93 17.34
N PHE A 32 -20.66 -19.48 18.12
CA PHE A 32 -20.61 -19.38 19.56
C PHE A 32 -21.33 -20.56 20.23
N LYS A 33 -20.70 -21.13 21.25
CA LYS A 33 -21.26 -22.18 22.10
C LYS A 33 -21.78 -21.61 23.42
N SER A 34 -21.23 -20.49 23.90
CA SER A 34 -21.54 -19.90 25.19
C SER A 34 -22.13 -18.49 25.09
N ILE A 35 -21.63 -17.68 24.16
CA ILE A 35 -22.12 -16.33 23.89
C ILE A 35 -23.44 -16.46 23.12
N ALA A 36 -24.53 -16.51 23.89
CA ALA A 36 -25.89 -16.54 23.37
C ALA A 36 -26.51 -15.13 23.37
N PRO A 37 -27.53 -14.88 22.55
CA PRO A 37 -28.30 -13.65 22.64
C PRO A 37 -28.95 -13.55 24.02
N PRO A 38 -29.19 -12.32 24.54
CA PRO A 38 -29.97 -12.16 25.76
C PRO A 38 -31.31 -12.87 25.61
N LYS A 39 -31.76 -13.56 26.68
CA LYS A 39 -33.07 -14.24 26.69
C LYS A 39 -34.17 -13.21 26.42
N THR A 40 -34.67 -13.17 25.18
CA THR A 40 -35.86 -12.39 24.85
C THR A 40 -37.07 -13.06 25.48
N ALA A 41 -37.82 -12.31 26.28
CA ALA A 41 -39.11 -12.76 26.81
C ALA A 41 -40.13 -12.79 25.66
N GLY A 42 -40.09 -13.85 24.85
CA GLY A 42 -40.98 -14.03 23.70
C GLY A 42 -40.89 -15.45 23.12
N PRO A 43 -41.89 -15.89 22.33
CA PRO A 43 -41.98 -17.26 21.80
C PRO A 43 -41.05 -17.54 20.62
N ILE A 44 -40.30 -16.55 20.12
CA ILE A 44 -39.39 -16.69 18.98
C ILE A 44 -37.95 -16.79 19.51
N PRO A 45 -37.19 -17.85 19.14
CA PRO A 45 -35.79 -17.97 19.54
C PRO A 45 -34.95 -16.86 18.91
N ALA A 46 -34.06 -16.26 19.70
CA ALA A 46 -33.17 -15.21 19.25
C ALA A 46 -32.14 -15.74 18.22
N ASN A 47 -31.74 -14.88 17.28
CA ASN A 47 -30.77 -15.24 16.23
C ASN A 47 -29.38 -15.50 16.81
N ILE A 48 -28.69 -16.50 16.31
CA ILE A 48 -27.34 -16.89 16.74
C ILE A 48 -26.34 -16.71 15.61
N TRP A 49 -25.06 -16.55 15.96
CA TRP A 49 -23.98 -16.57 14.99
C TRP A 49 -23.66 -18.00 14.55
N GLN A 50 -23.54 -18.18 13.24
CA GLN A 50 -23.20 -19.44 12.58
C GLN A 50 -22.16 -19.18 11.50
N THR A 51 -21.30 -20.15 11.24
CA THR A 51 -20.42 -20.15 10.08
C THR A 51 -21.09 -20.91 8.93
N LEU A 52 -21.19 -20.26 7.77
CA LEU A 52 -21.53 -20.88 6.49
C LEU A 52 -20.25 -21.27 5.78
N THR A 53 -20.13 -22.55 5.44
CA THR A 53 -19.02 -23.08 4.65
C THR A 53 -19.51 -23.48 3.27
N ALA A 54 -18.91 -22.88 2.23
CA ALA A 54 -19.20 -23.18 0.84
C ALA A 54 -18.57 -24.52 0.40
N PRO A 55 -19.10 -25.18 -0.64
CA PRO A 55 -18.46 -26.37 -1.22
C PRO A 55 -17.17 -25.99 -1.97
N ALA A 56 -16.28 -26.95 -2.15
CA ALA A 56 -14.91 -26.71 -2.61
C ALA A 56 -14.81 -26.12 -4.04
N ASP A 57 -15.83 -26.33 -4.86
CA ASP A 57 -15.98 -25.88 -6.24
C ASP A 57 -16.60 -24.47 -6.37
N PHE A 58 -16.99 -23.84 -5.26
CA PHE A 58 -17.57 -22.50 -5.27
C PHE A 58 -16.50 -21.42 -5.48
N ALA A 59 -16.47 -20.86 -6.70
CA ALA A 59 -15.59 -19.76 -7.10
C ALA A 59 -16.41 -18.47 -7.33
N GLU A 60 -16.67 -17.71 -6.26
CA GLU A 60 -17.07 -16.29 -6.39
C GLU A 60 -15.90 -15.37 -6.04
N GLU A 61 -15.82 -14.25 -6.76
CA GLU A 61 -14.68 -13.31 -6.72
C GLU A 61 -14.75 -12.30 -5.54
N ASN A 62 -15.91 -12.09 -4.89
CA ASN A 62 -16.03 -11.16 -3.76
C ASN A 62 -16.94 -11.71 -2.63
N ALA A 63 -16.37 -11.93 -1.44
CA ALA A 63 -17.10 -12.48 -0.29
C ALA A 63 -18.17 -11.54 0.29
N TRP A 64 -18.02 -10.22 0.15
CA TRP A 64 -19.05 -9.27 0.57
C TRP A 64 -20.29 -9.34 -0.34
N ASP A 65 -20.12 -9.60 -1.64
CA ASP A 65 -21.25 -9.81 -2.55
C ASP A 65 -22.07 -11.05 -2.12
N VAL A 66 -21.42 -12.12 -1.65
CA VAL A 66 -22.07 -13.29 -1.04
C VAL A 66 -22.91 -12.88 0.18
N CYS A 67 -22.33 -12.11 1.10
CA CYS A 67 -23.04 -11.63 2.30
C CYS A 67 -24.29 -10.82 1.93
N HIS A 68 -24.16 -9.84 1.03
CA HIS A 68 -25.29 -9.00 0.61
C HIS A 68 -26.36 -9.82 -0.13
N SER A 69 -25.96 -10.84 -0.89
CA SER A 69 -26.88 -11.78 -1.54
C SER A 69 -27.65 -12.62 -0.52
N LEU A 70 -26.96 -13.12 0.52
CA LEU A 70 -27.55 -13.86 1.64
C LEU A 70 -28.67 -13.09 2.33
N LEU A 71 -28.45 -11.80 2.60
CA LEU A 71 -29.45 -10.95 3.25
C LEU A 71 -30.70 -10.77 2.38
N ARG A 72 -30.52 -10.64 1.06
CA ARG A 72 -31.63 -10.45 0.10
C ARG A 72 -32.42 -11.73 -0.20
N GLN A 73 -31.73 -12.85 -0.36
CA GLN A 73 -32.34 -14.14 -0.77
C GLN A 73 -32.82 -14.98 0.42
N GLY A 74 -32.33 -14.69 1.63
CA GLY A 74 -32.47 -15.59 2.77
C GLY A 74 -31.65 -16.87 2.62
N LEU A 75 -31.89 -17.85 3.48
CA LEU A 75 -31.13 -19.13 3.48
C LEU A 75 -31.66 -20.17 2.49
N GLY A 76 -32.61 -19.80 1.62
CA GLY A 76 -33.21 -20.68 0.62
C GLY A 76 -34.10 -21.79 1.17
N VAL A 77 -34.59 -21.64 2.41
CA VAL A 77 -35.52 -22.57 3.06
C VAL A 77 -36.88 -21.88 3.18
N ALA A 78 -37.92 -22.50 2.60
CA ALA A 78 -39.27 -21.94 2.61
C ALA A 78 -39.78 -21.74 4.05
N GLY A 79 -40.17 -20.52 4.40
CA GLY A 79 -40.67 -20.17 5.73
C GLY A 79 -39.60 -19.85 6.77
N ALA A 80 -38.30 -19.99 6.44
CA ALA A 80 -37.24 -19.52 7.34
C ALA A 80 -37.12 -17.99 7.27
N PRO A 81 -36.99 -17.28 8.42
CA PRO A 81 -36.74 -15.85 8.43
C PRO A 81 -35.39 -15.53 7.78
N ALA A 82 -35.30 -14.36 7.14
CA ALA A 82 -34.04 -13.87 6.59
C ALA A 82 -33.00 -13.66 7.71
N PRO A 83 -31.70 -13.81 7.40
CA PRO A 83 -30.63 -13.46 8.34
C PRO A 83 -30.76 -12.03 8.88
N GLU A 84 -30.34 -11.81 10.12
CA GLU A 84 -30.21 -10.48 10.73
C GLU A 84 -28.95 -9.76 10.26
N PHE A 85 -27.87 -10.51 10.00
CA PHE A 85 -26.58 -9.93 9.62
C PHE A 85 -25.68 -10.99 8.96
N ALA A 86 -24.77 -10.56 8.09
CA ALA A 86 -23.73 -11.41 7.55
C ALA A 86 -22.44 -10.63 7.33
N GLU A 87 -21.29 -11.27 7.57
CA GLU A 87 -19.96 -10.74 7.27
C GLU A 87 -19.03 -11.83 6.73
N PRO A 88 -18.03 -11.50 5.91
CA PRO A 88 -17.05 -12.48 5.47
C PRO A 88 -16.21 -12.99 6.64
N ASP A 89 -15.94 -14.30 6.68
CA ASP A 89 -14.91 -14.89 7.55
C ASP A 89 -13.54 -14.68 6.89
N LEU A 90 -13.04 -13.45 6.97
CA LEU A 90 -11.80 -13.05 6.32
C LEU A 90 -10.61 -13.77 6.94
N GLU A 91 -9.69 -14.21 6.09
CA GLU A 91 -8.33 -14.51 6.50
C GLU A 91 -7.57 -13.17 6.57
N GLN A 92 -7.24 -12.77 7.79
CA GLN A 92 -6.63 -11.50 8.09
C GLN A 92 -5.17 -11.51 7.63
N GLN A 93 -4.87 -10.73 6.58
CA GLN A 93 -3.51 -10.54 6.06
C GLN A 93 -3.03 -9.12 6.39
N TRP A 94 -2.22 -9.00 7.43
CA TRP A 94 -1.61 -7.72 7.82
C TRP A 94 -0.13 -7.71 7.41
N ILE A 95 0.21 -7.00 6.33
CA ILE A 95 1.58 -7.01 5.80
C ILE A 95 2.50 -6.23 6.75
N THR A 96 3.40 -6.92 7.46
CA THR A 96 4.43 -6.30 8.32
C THR A 96 5.85 -6.66 7.88
N GLY A 97 6.14 -6.59 6.57
CA GLY A 97 7.48 -6.86 6.04
C GLY A 97 7.48 -8.00 5.00
N GLY A 98 8.53 -8.04 4.18
CA GLY A 98 8.65 -9.00 3.07
C GLY A 98 8.99 -10.41 3.53
N ASP A 99 8.54 -11.42 2.77
CA ASP A 99 8.78 -12.85 3.01
C ASP A 99 10.28 -13.21 3.20
N ALA A 100 11.20 -12.32 2.82
CA ALA A 100 12.65 -12.48 2.95
C ALA A 100 13.18 -12.42 4.40
N GLU A 101 12.68 -11.52 5.26
CA GLU A 101 13.09 -11.47 6.68
C GLU A 101 12.60 -12.71 7.45
N LEU A 102 11.41 -13.19 7.08
CA LEU A 102 10.77 -14.37 7.65
C LEU A 102 11.46 -15.68 7.20
N GLY A 103 11.83 -15.79 5.92
CA GLY A 103 12.61 -16.91 5.40
C GLY A 103 14.01 -17.01 6.01
N MET A 104 14.61 -15.86 6.37
CA MET A 104 15.89 -15.82 7.11
C MET A 104 15.75 -16.21 8.59
N ALA A 105 14.57 -16.17 9.20
CA ALA A 105 14.35 -16.63 10.58
C ALA A 105 14.34 -18.16 10.70
N LEU A 106 13.89 -18.85 9.65
CA LEU A 106 13.70 -20.30 9.57
C LEU A 106 14.98 -21.09 9.29
N SER A 107 16.07 -20.42 8.94
CA SER A 107 17.37 -21.03 8.62
C SER A 107 18.47 -20.73 9.66
N ARG A 108 18.09 -20.20 10.83
CA ARG A 108 19.04 -19.71 11.85
C ARG A 108 19.54 -20.83 12.75
N SER A 109 20.85 -20.83 12.99
CA SER A 109 21.46 -21.72 13.98
C SER A 109 21.08 -21.29 15.42
N CYS A 110 20.94 -22.26 16.33
CA CYS A 110 20.82 -22.02 17.77
C CYS A 110 22.16 -21.61 18.43
N ASP A 111 23.27 -21.53 17.67
CA ASP A 111 24.61 -21.24 18.20
C ASP A 111 24.86 -19.76 18.54
N SER A 112 23.95 -18.85 18.15
CA SER A 112 24.11 -17.41 18.35
C SER A 112 22.85 -16.71 18.84
N VAL A 113 23.04 -15.79 19.78
CA VAL A 113 22.01 -14.87 20.32
C VAL A 113 22.06 -13.54 19.55
N ASN A 114 20.90 -13.03 19.15
CA ASN A 114 20.81 -11.68 18.58
C ASN A 114 20.88 -10.63 19.68
N SER A 115 21.81 -9.69 19.54
CA SER A 115 21.87 -8.50 20.39
C SER A 115 20.73 -7.53 20.06
N GLN A 116 20.54 -6.53 20.92
CA GLN A 116 19.71 -5.37 20.59
C GLN A 116 20.18 -4.74 19.27
N ARG A 117 19.23 -4.29 18.45
CA ARG A 117 19.55 -3.68 17.17
C ARG A 117 19.98 -2.22 17.35
N GLU A 118 21.08 -1.85 16.70
CA GLU A 118 21.70 -0.51 16.74
C GLU A 118 20.91 0.57 15.99
N ASP A 119 19.94 0.18 15.17
CA ASP A 119 19.06 1.10 14.46
C ASP A 119 17.92 1.66 15.32
N PHE A 120 17.77 1.14 16.54
CA PHE A 120 16.88 1.69 17.56
C PHE A 120 17.67 2.16 18.79
N PRO A 121 17.09 3.06 19.62
CA PRO A 121 17.63 3.35 20.94
C PRO A 121 17.79 2.05 21.75
N LEU A 122 18.98 1.84 22.31
CA LEU A 122 19.34 0.60 23.00
C LEU A 122 20.06 0.90 24.32
N ASP A 123 20.06 -0.09 25.20
CA ASP A 123 20.81 -0.10 26.45
C ASP A 123 21.69 -1.36 26.46
N ALA A 124 22.90 -1.20 25.94
CA ALA A 124 23.84 -2.31 25.72
C ALA A 124 24.23 -3.02 27.02
N ASP A 125 24.20 -2.30 28.15
CA ASP A 125 24.55 -2.82 29.46
C ASP A 125 23.36 -3.49 30.16
N ASN A 126 22.13 -3.26 29.66
CA ASN A 126 20.90 -3.81 30.24
C ASN A 126 19.98 -4.45 29.17
N PRO A 127 20.18 -5.74 28.84
CA PRO A 127 19.30 -6.46 27.93
C PRO A 127 17.84 -6.59 28.43
N TYR A 128 17.59 -6.30 29.70
CA TYR A 128 16.28 -6.37 30.36
C TYR A 128 15.72 -4.98 30.73
N TRP A 129 16.21 -3.90 30.08
CA TRP A 129 15.85 -2.50 30.34
C TRP A 129 14.35 -2.24 30.53
N PHE A 130 13.48 -2.94 29.81
CA PHE A 130 12.04 -2.74 29.92
C PHE A 130 11.50 -2.94 31.36
N ARG A 131 12.19 -3.74 32.18
CA ARG A 131 11.79 -4.10 33.55
C ARG A 131 12.23 -3.10 34.62
N ASP A 132 13.21 -2.27 34.30
CA ASP A 132 13.90 -1.43 35.27
C ASP A 132 13.02 -0.30 35.83
N SER A 133 13.58 0.48 36.77
CA SER A 133 12.90 1.61 37.40
C SER A 133 12.61 2.78 36.45
N GLY A 134 13.43 2.94 35.40
CA GLY A 134 13.33 3.94 34.35
C GLY A 134 12.21 3.66 33.34
N HIS A 135 11.76 2.41 33.21
CA HIS A 135 10.79 1.93 32.23
C HIS A 135 9.53 1.33 32.88
N SER A 136 9.19 0.05 32.66
CA SER A 136 7.92 -0.51 33.15
C SER A 136 7.91 -0.90 34.63
N GLN A 137 9.04 -0.86 35.34
CA GLN A 137 9.12 -1.10 36.79
C GLN A 137 8.66 -2.50 37.23
N PHE A 138 8.81 -3.51 36.38
CA PHE A 138 8.40 -4.88 36.71
C PHE A 138 9.20 -5.47 37.87
N ASP A 139 10.50 -5.17 37.98
CA ASP A 139 11.32 -5.74 39.05
C ASP A 139 10.86 -5.29 40.44
N ALA A 140 10.58 -3.99 40.61
CA ALA A 140 10.01 -3.44 41.84
C ALA A 140 8.60 -4.00 42.10
N ALA A 141 7.76 -4.05 41.07
CA ALA A 141 6.39 -4.53 41.18
C ALA A 141 6.30 -6.00 41.61
N ILE A 142 7.13 -6.87 41.02
CA ILE A 142 7.19 -8.30 41.36
C ILE A 142 7.71 -8.49 42.79
N ALA A 143 8.73 -7.71 43.19
CA ALA A 143 9.25 -7.75 44.56
C ALA A 143 8.18 -7.32 45.58
N ALA A 144 7.41 -6.27 45.28
CA ALA A 144 6.36 -5.75 46.15
C ALA A 144 5.19 -6.73 46.36
N VAL A 145 4.81 -7.50 45.33
CA VAL A 145 3.77 -8.54 45.45
C VAL A 145 4.21 -9.70 46.37
N GLY A 146 5.51 -9.91 46.55
CA GLY A 146 6.03 -10.80 47.61
C GLY A 146 6.02 -12.30 47.29
N GLY A 147 5.83 -12.70 46.04
CA GLY A 147 5.99 -14.09 45.59
C GLY A 147 4.69 -14.87 45.31
N PRO A 148 4.79 -16.17 44.92
CA PRO A 148 3.64 -16.97 44.49
C PRO A 148 2.65 -17.29 45.61
N GLN A 149 3.05 -17.15 46.88
CA GLN A 149 2.18 -17.40 48.04
C GLN A 149 1.15 -16.31 48.28
N VAL A 150 1.41 -15.09 47.77
CA VAL A 150 0.49 -13.95 47.81
C VAL A 150 -0.34 -13.88 46.52
N ALA A 151 0.05 -14.62 45.48
CA ALA A 151 -0.63 -14.66 44.20
C ALA A 151 -1.99 -15.36 44.34
N THR A 152 -3.03 -14.55 44.54
CA THR A 152 -4.39 -14.96 44.19
C THR A 152 -4.37 -15.51 42.75
N ASN A 153 -5.14 -16.57 42.47
CA ASN A 153 -5.14 -17.26 41.17
C ASN A 153 -5.68 -16.33 40.06
N VAL A 154 -4.85 -15.39 39.62
CA VAL A 154 -5.05 -14.56 38.43
C VAL A 154 -4.70 -15.40 37.22
N ARG A 155 -5.64 -15.50 36.29
CA ARG A 155 -5.49 -16.33 35.10
C ARG A 155 -5.55 -15.48 33.84
N ILE A 156 -4.56 -15.67 32.98
CA ILE A 156 -4.37 -14.93 31.73
C ILE A 156 -4.53 -15.91 30.58
N ALA A 157 -5.46 -15.64 29.67
CA ALA A 157 -5.49 -16.34 28.39
C ALA A 157 -4.56 -15.65 27.39
N HIS A 158 -3.61 -16.40 26.85
CA HIS A 158 -2.62 -15.92 25.89
C HIS A 158 -3.04 -16.38 24.49
N PHE A 159 -3.59 -15.44 23.71
CA PHE A 159 -4.09 -15.69 22.36
C PHE A 159 -2.97 -15.41 21.38
N ASP A 160 -2.37 -16.47 20.82
CA ASP A 160 -1.20 -16.32 19.95
C ASP A 160 -1.08 -17.47 18.91
N THR A 161 0.08 -17.59 18.25
CA THR A 161 0.38 -18.63 17.25
C THR A 161 0.62 -20.03 17.84
N GLY A 162 0.53 -20.13 19.16
CA GLY A 162 0.95 -21.28 19.94
C GLY A 162 2.29 -21.02 20.64
N TYR A 163 2.84 -22.05 21.26
CA TYR A 163 4.10 -21.93 22.01
C TYR A 163 4.98 -23.16 21.80
N ASP A 164 6.27 -22.98 22.06
CA ASP A 164 7.27 -24.05 22.09
C ASP A 164 7.19 -24.79 23.44
N PRO A 165 6.74 -26.06 23.49
CA PRO A 165 6.64 -26.82 24.73
C PRO A 165 8.00 -27.20 25.32
N ASP A 166 9.07 -27.13 24.54
CA ASP A 166 10.42 -27.55 24.93
C ASP A 166 11.32 -26.37 25.33
N HIS A 167 10.80 -25.14 25.29
CA HIS A 167 11.58 -23.95 25.66
C HIS A 167 11.68 -23.79 27.19
N HIS A 168 12.88 -23.56 27.73
CA HIS A 168 13.10 -23.51 29.18
C HIS A 168 12.54 -22.26 29.87
N THR A 169 12.16 -21.23 29.10
CA THR A 169 11.53 -20.02 29.62
C THR A 169 10.02 -20.14 29.78
N LEU A 170 9.43 -21.33 29.73
CA LEU A 170 7.98 -21.48 29.89
C LEU A 170 7.48 -20.91 31.23
N PRO A 171 6.27 -20.32 31.26
CA PRO A 171 5.68 -19.87 32.51
C PRO A 171 5.58 -21.02 33.52
N LYS A 172 5.99 -20.76 34.77
CA LYS A 172 5.96 -21.77 35.84
C LYS A 172 4.57 -22.33 36.13
N ARG A 173 3.51 -21.58 35.81
CA ARG A 173 2.10 -21.94 36.03
C ARG A 173 1.32 -21.98 34.71
N LEU A 174 1.89 -22.63 33.70
CA LEU A 174 1.21 -22.88 32.44
C LEU A 174 0.06 -23.90 32.64
N ARG A 175 -1.13 -23.56 32.15
CA ARG A 175 -2.35 -24.38 32.25
C ARG A 175 -2.64 -25.09 30.93
N ALA A 176 -1.74 -26.00 30.57
CA ALA A 176 -1.88 -26.82 29.37
C ALA A 176 -3.10 -27.76 29.40
N ASP A 177 -3.60 -28.09 30.60
CA ASP A 177 -4.80 -28.90 30.83
C ASP A 177 -6.10 -28.27 30.30
N ILE A 178 -6.10 -26.95 30.10
CA ILE A 178 -7.20 -26.17 29.53
C ILE A 178 -6.73 -25.32 28.34
N ALA A 179 -5.65 -25.74 27.68
CA ALA A 179 -5.23 -25.13 26.42
C ALA A 179 -6.27 -25.37 25.32
N ARG A 180 -6.27 -24.50 24.31
CA ARG A 180 -7.19 -24.65 23.17
C ARG A 180 -6.56 -24.24 21.85
N ASN A 181 -6.94 -24.93 20.79
CA ASN A 181 -6.51 -24.67 19.43
C ASN A 181 -7.72 -24.45 18.53
N PHE A 182 -7.74 -23.30 17.85
CA PHE A 182 -8.78 -22.90 16.91
C PHE A 182 -8.27 -22.86 15.46
N VAL A 183 -7.10 -23.43 15.22
CA VAL A 183 -6.39 -23.41 13.93
C VAL A 183 -6.32 -24.79 13.31
N ASP A 184 -6.04 -25.81 14.13
CA ASP A 184 -5.96 -27.21 13.72
C ASP A 184 -7.05 -28.03 14.42
N ASP A 185 -8.11 -28.34 13.66
CA ASP A 185 -9.24 -29.13 14.13
C ASP A 185 -8.86 -30.57 14.52
N SER A 186 -7.69 -31.07 14.10
CA SER A 186 -7.21 -32.41 14.47
C SER A 186 -6.63 -32.47 15.88
N ALA A 187 -6.25 -31.32 16.45
CA ALA A 187 -5.65 -31.20 17.78
C ALA A 187 -6.27 -30.04 18.59
N PRO A 188 -7.59 -30.04 18.84
CA PRO A 188 -8.33 -28.90 19.38
C PRO A 188 -7.97 -28.53 20.83
N ASP A 189 -7.35 -29.44 21.57
CA ASP A 189 -6.92 -29.27 22.97
C ASP A 189 -5.41 -29.02 23.08
N ASP A 190 -4.71 -28.82 21.96
CA ASP A 190 -3.26 -28.63 21.94
C ASP A 190 -2.87 -27.30 21.26
N ALA A 191 -2.48 -26.34 22.09
CA ALA A 191 -2.03 -25.01 21.67
C ALA A 191 -0.52 -24.93 21.37
N THR A 192 0.21 -26.04 21.28
CA THR A 192 1.63 -26.03 20.86
C THR A 192 1.76 -25.52 19.42
N ASP A 193 2.84 -24.78 19.16
CA ASP A 193 3.18 -24.35 17.81
C ASP A 193 3.88 -25.51 17.09
N ARG A 194 3.08 -26.24 16.29
CA ARG A 194 3.53 -27.40 15.49
C ARG A 194 3.79 -27.04 14.03
N THR A 195 3.80 -25.74 13.71
CA THR A 195 3.81 -25.29 12.32
C THR A 195 5.20 -25.53 11.71
N SER A 196 5.29 -25.93 10.44
CA SER A 196 6.56 -26.18 9.74
C SER A 196 6.47 -25.73 8.29
N GLY A 197 7.60 -25.33 7.69
CA GLY A 197 7.72 -24.91 6.28
C GLY A 197 8.30 -23.50 6.09
N PRO A 198 8.59 -23.08 4.84
CA PRO A 198 9.25 -21.80 4.51
C PRO A 198 8.34 -20.56 4.64
N LEU A 199 7.11 -20.73 5.13
CA LEU A 199 6.01 -19.78 5.02
C LEU A 199 5.21 -19.76 6.34
N VAL A 200 5.84 -19.44 7.47
CA VAL A 200 5.22 -19.44 8.83
C VAL A 200 5.89 -18.43 9.78
N ASN A 201 5.12 -17.75 10.65
CA ASN A 201 5.67 -16.91 11.74
C ASN A 201 5.95 -17.81 12.96
N LEU A 202 6.90 -18.74 12.82
CA LEU A 202 7.25 -19.67 13.90
C LEU A 202 7.72 -18.92 15.14
N GLY A 203 7.19 -19.33 16.30
CA GLY A 203 7.70 -18.86 17.58
C GLY A 203 7.23 -17.49 18.04
N HIS A 204 6.31 -16.84 17.33
CA HIS A 204 5.78 -15.56 17.78
C HIS A 204 5.13 -15.66 19.17
N GLY A 205 4.25 -16.65 19.36
CA GLY A 205 3.65 -16.88 20.66
C GLY A 205 4.63 -17.31 21.74
N THR A 206 5.71 -18.04 21.41
CA THR A 206 6.80 -18.31 22.37
C THR A 206 7.45 -17.02 22.85
N GLY A 207 7.79 -16.11 21.94
CA GLY A 207 8.39 -14.81 22.27
C GLY A 207 7.49 -13.95 23.15
N THR A 208 6.20 -13.78 22.78
CA THR A 208 5.26 -12.97 23.56
C THR A 208 4.91 -13.60 24.91
N LEU A 209 4.81 -14.94 24.98
CA LEU A 209 4.62 -15.69 26.22
C LEU A 209 5.80 -15.48 27.18
N SER A 210 7.01 -15.41 26.63
CA SER A 210 8.23 -15.18 27.40
C SER A 210 8.26 -13.80 28.08
N ILE A 211 7.81 -12.75 27.38
CA ILE A 211 7.66 -11.38 27.92
C ILE A 211 6.50 -11.32 28.94
N LEU A 212 5.44 -12.09 28.73
CA LEU A 212 4.28 -12.12 29.64
C LEU A 212 4.66 -12.69 31.01
N ALA A 213 5.14 -13.93 31.03
CA ALA A 213 5.31 -14.72 32.25
C ALA A 213 6.49 -15.70 32.17
N GLY A 214 7.41 -15.50 31.23
CA GLY A 214 8.51 -16.41 31.01
C GLY A 214 9.38 -16.60 32.25
N ALA A 215 9.74 -17.85 32.52
CA ALA A 215 10.76 -18.16 33.50
C ALA A 215 12.11 -17.62 33.03
N GLY A 216 12.90 -17.06 33.95
CA GLY A 216 14.33 -16.84 33.70
C GLY A 216 15.07 -18.18 33.62
N GLN A 217 16.17 -18.23 32.88
CA GLN A 217 17.07 -19.38 32.92
C GLN A 217 17.73 -19.50 34.30
N PRO A 218 18.24 -20.69 34.69
CA PRO A 218 18.99 -20.85 35.93
C PRO A 218 20.11 -19.80 36.06
N GLY A 219 20.07 -19.01 37.15
CA GLY A 219 21.05 -17.96 37.39
C GLY A 219 20.78 -16.62 36.70
N GLN A 220 19.71 -16.49 35.91
CA GLN A 220 19.28 -15.24 35.28
C GLN A 220 18.06 -14.63 35.96
N SER A 221 17.85 -13.33 35.74
CA SER A 221 16.64 -12.62 36.15
C SER A 221 15.40 -13.21 35.50
N LEU A 222 14.25 -12.99 36.14
CA LEU A 222 12.96 -13.35 35.55
C LEU A 222 12.78 -12.65 34.20
N LEU A 223 12.31 -13.39 33.20
CA LEU A 223 12.09 -12.86 31.87
C LEU A 223 10.79 -12.06 31.84
N GLY A 224 9.67 -12.69 32.19
CA GLY A 224 8.34 -12.09 32.06
C GLY A 224 7.88 -11.19 33.21
N GLY A 225 6.90 -10.33 32.94
CA GLY A 225 6.37 -9.38 33.91
C GLY A 225 5.39 -9.97 34.95
N ALA A 226 4.75 -11.12 34.68
CA ALA A 226 3.75 -11.74 35.55
C ALA A 226 4.12 -13.19 35.93
N PRO A 227 5.23 -13.40 36.64
CA PRO A 227 5.80 -14.74 36.91
C PRO A 227 4.90 -15.65 37.78
N PHE A 228 3.90 -15.09 38.47
CA PHE A 228 3.04 -15.82 39.40
C PHE A 228 1.62 -16.08 38.87
N ALA A 229 1.28 -15.53 37.70
CA ALA A 229 -0.03 -15.72 37.08
C ALA A 229 -0.14 -17.12 36.45
N GLU A 230 -1.35 -17.67 36.43
CA GLU A 230 -1.64 -18.83 35.59
C GLU A 230 -1.83 -18.39 34.15
N VAL A 231 -1.16 -19.05 33.21
CA VAL A 231 -1.27 -18.72 31.78
C VAL A 231 -1.92 -19.87 31.04
N VAL A 232 -3.00 -19.59 30.30
CA VAL A 232 -3.74 -20.54 29.47
C VAL A 232 -3.39 -20.26 28.00
N PRO A 233 -2.61 -21.13 27.34
CA PRO A 233 -2.29 -20.96 25.94
C PRO A 233 -3.52 -21.21 25.06
N VAL A 234 -3.84 -20.26 24.19
CA VAL A 234 -4.92 -20.38 23.21
C VAL A 234 -4.35 -20.07 21.83
N ARG A 235 -4.20 -21.11 21.02
CA ARG A 235 -3.70 -21.00 19.65
C ARG A 235 -4.83 -20.56 18.72
N VAL A 236 -4.70 -19.36 18.18
CA VAL A 236 -5.73 -18.72 17.33
C VAL A 236 -5.26 -18.45 15.91
N ALA A 237 -3.96 -18.62 15.64
CA ALA A 237 -3.37 -18.38 14.34
C ALA A 237 -2.23 -19.35 14.00
N ASN A 238 -1.97 -19.57 12.70
CA ASN A 238 -0.70 -20.16 12.24
C ASN A 238 0.37 -19.07 12.02
N ARG A 239 -0.07 -17.83 11.79
CA ARG A 239 0.79 -16.64 11.74
C ARG A 239 0.05 -15.44 12.31
N VAL A 240 0.78 -14.45 12.80
CA VAL A 240 0.25 -13.12 13.19
C VAL A 240 -0.54 -12.44 12.05
N VAL A 241 -0.30 -12.88 10.81
CA VAL A 241 -0.85 -12.35 9.56
C VAL A 241 -1.69 -13.37 8.78
N LEU A 242 -2.07 -14.49 9.41
CA LEU A 242 -2.91 -15.53 8.79
C LEU A 242 -3.78 -16.21 9.85
N PHE A 243 -4.90 -15.56 10.17
CA PHE A 243 -5.94 -16.08 11.06
C PHE A 243 -7.32 -15.68 10.55
N ARG A 244 -8.34 -16.43 10.95
CA ARG A 244 -9.72 -16.18 10.55
C ARG A 244 -10.50 -15.44 11.62
N ASN A 245 -11.48 -14.63 11.19
CA ASN A 245 -12.40 -13.96 12.11
C ASN A 245 -13.09 -14.96 13.05
N SER A 246 -13.50 -16.11 12.51
CA SER A 246 -14.11 -17.21 13.25
C SER A 246 -13.22 -17.74 14.39
N ALA A 247 -11.91 -17.93 14.16
CA ALA A 247 -11.00 -18.49 15.16
C ALA A 247 -10.90 -17.59 16.40
N ILE A 248 -10.75 -16.27 16.20
CA ILE A 248 -10.71 -15.28 17.29
C ILE A 248 -12.04 -15.19 18.01
N ALA A 249 -13.16 -15.20 17.27
CA ALA A 249 -14.50 -15.18 17.86
C ALA A 249 -14.73 -16.42 18.74
N GLN A 250 -14.32 -17.61 18.27
CA GLN A 250 -14.41 -18.86 19.02
C GLN A 250 -13.49 -18.87 20.26
N ALA A 251 -12.31 -18.26 20.17
CA ALA A 251 -11.41 -18.09 21.31
C ALA A 251 -12.02 -17.21 22.41
N PHE A 252 -12.66 -16.09 22.02
CA PHE A 252 -13.41 -15.27 22.97
C PHE A 252 -14.59 -16.03 23.60
N ASP A 253 -15.33 -16.80 22.80
CA ASP A 253 -16.41 -17.66 23.29
C ASP A 253 -15.93 -18.74 24.26
N TYR A 254 -14.75 -19.29 24.03
CA TYR A 254 -14.14 -20.25 24.95
C TYR A 254 -13.80 -19.62 26.30
N VAL A 255 -13.24 -18.41 26.32
CA VAL A 255 -13.03 -17.67 27.58
C VAL A 255 -14.36 -17.37 28.27
N HIS A 256 -15.36 -16.96 27.51
CA HIS A 256 -16.71 -16.71 28.04
C HIS A 256 -17.31 -17.97 28.68
N LEU A 257 -17.11 -19.13 28.06
CA LEU A 257 -17.53 -20.44 28.59
C LEU A 257 -16.82 -20.78 29.89
N LEU A 258 -15.48 -20.65 29.95
CA LEU A 258 -14.71 -20.94 31.16
C LEU A 258 -15.17 -20.07 32.34
N ASN A 259 -15.48 -18.80 32.07
CA ASN A 259 -15.99 -17.86 33.07
C ASN A 259 -17.42 -18.18 33.52
N ALA A 260 -18.28 -18.60 32.60
CA ALA A 260 -19.65 -19.00 32.91
C ALA A 260 -19.70 -20.25 33.80
N ILE A 261 -18.76 -21.19 33.64
CA ILE A 261 -18.69 -22.42 34.45
C ILE A 261 -18.08 -22.14 35.82
N GLY A 262 -17.06 -21.26 35.92
CA GLY A 262 -16.56 -20.70 37.19
C GLY A 262 -15.17 -21.14 37.67
N PRO A 263 -14.83 -22.45 37.75
CA PRO A 263 -13.54 -22.94 38.28
C PRO A 263 -12.31 -22.44 37.53
N ASN A 264 -12.44 -22.25 36.22
CA ASN A 264 -11.36 -21.86 35.32
C ASN A 264 -11.49 -20.41 34.84
N ARG A 265 -12.10 -19.53 35.67
CA ARG A 265 -12.27 -18.11 35.33
C ARG A 265 -10.96 -17.48 34.85
N ILE A 266 -11.01 -16.86 33.67
CA ILE A 266 -10.00 -15.99 33.08
C ILE A 266 -10.30 -14.56 33.50
N ASP A 267 -9.27 -13.87 34.00
CA ASP A 267 -9.37 -12.47 34.39
C ASP A 267 -8.86 -11.54 33.28
N ILE A 268 -7.86 -11.98 32.51
CA ILE A 268 -7.15 -11.16 31.52
C ILE A 268 -7.00 -11.95 30.20
N ILE A 269 -7.19 -11.27 29.08
CA ILE A 269 -6.79 -11.76 27.74
C ILE A 269 -5.68 -10.86 27.22
N THR A 270 -4.60 -11.48 26.74
CA THR A 270 -3.55 -10.81 25.97
C THR A 270 -3.49 -11.39 24.57
N MET A 271 -3.49 -10.54 23.56
CA MET A 271 -3.48 -10.95 22.16
C MET A 271 -2.56 -10.07 21.31
N SER A 272 -1.44 -10.62 20.89
CA SER A 272 -0.39 -9.89 20.15
C SER A 272 -0.61 -9.94 18.63
N MET A 273 -1.86 -9.75 18.18
CA MET A 273 -2.24 -9.70 16.77
C MET A 273 -3.54 -8.91 16.59
N GLY A 274 -3.86 -8.56 15.34
CA GLY A 274 -5.09 -7.88 14.98
C GLY A 274 -5.21 -7.68 13.47
N GLY A 275 -6.34 -7.13 13.02
CA GLY A 275 -6.64 -6.93 11.62
C GLY A 275 -7.90 -6.11 11.40
N LEU A 276 -8.65 -6.45 10.35
CA LEU A 276 -9.88 -5.78 9.95
C LEU A 276 -11.02 -6.01 10.95
N ALA A 277 -11.98 -5.08 10.99
CA ALA A 277 -13.10 -5.12 11.92
C ALA A 277 -14.04 -6.32 11.65
N SER A 278 -14.64 -6.84 12.72
CA SER A 278 -15.67 -7.88 12.69
C SER A 278 -16.76 -7.56 13.72
N GLN A 279 -18.02 -7.69 13.32
CA GLN A 279 -19.16 -7.54 14.22
C GLN A 279 -19.24 -8.69 15.22
N ALA A 280 -18.88 -9.92 14.81
CA ALA A 280 -18.80 -11.06 15.72
C ALA A 280 -17.77 -10.79 16.84
N TRP A 281 -16.64 -10.14 16.52
CA TRP A 281 -15.67 -9.73 17.54
C TRP A 281 -16.23 -8.66 18.48
N ALA A 282 -16.94 -7.65 17.96
CA ALA A 282 -17.55 -6.62 18.79
C ALA A 282 -18.53 -7.23 19.80
N GLU A 283 -19.42 -8.14 19.37
CA GLU A 283 -20.35 -8.83 20.25
C GLU A 283 -19.62 -9.70 21.29
N ALA A 284 -18.55 -10.40 20.91
CA ALA A 284 -17.78 -11.25 21.82
C ALA A 284 -16.99 -10.43 22.86
N VAL A 285 -16.34 -9.35 22.45
CA VAL A 285 -15.67 -8.38 23.33
C VAL A 285 -16.67 -7.78 24.32
N ASN A 286 -17.86 -7.40 23.84
CA ASN A 286 -18.91 -6.88 24.70
C ASN A 286 -19.30 -7.90 25.78
N ALA A 287 -19.54 -9.16 25.41
CA ALA A 287 -19.91 -10.22 26.35
C ALA A 287 -18.82 -10.46 27.42
N LEU A 288 -17.55 -10.48 27.02
CA LEU A 288 -16.42 -10.66 27.93
C LEU A 288 -16.21 -9.48 28.88
N TYR A 289 -16.40 -8.25 28.40
CA TYR A 289 -16.39 -7.05 29.23
C TYR A 289 -17.49 -7.11 30.30
N GLU A 290 -18.70 -7.57 29.95
CA GLU A 290 -19.78 -7.76 30.92
C GLU A 290 -19.43 -8.83 31.99
N GLN A 291 -18.61 -9.82 31.66
CA GLN A 291 -18.06 -10.80 32.60
C GLN A 291 -16.84 -10.31 33.41
N GLY A 292 -16.37 -9.08 33.15
CA GLY A 292 -15.25 -8.50 33.88
C GLY A 292 -13.86 -8.92 33.39
N VAL A 293 -13.75 -9.38 32.14
CA VAL A 293 -12.47 -9.78 31.54
C VAL A 293 -11.75 -8.57 30.97
N PHE A 294 -10.53 -8.31 31.45
CA PHE A 294 -9.69 -7.25 30.91
C PHE A 294 -8.99 -7.74 29.64
N ILE A 295 -9.22 -7.07 28.51
CA ILE A 295 -8.66 -7.45 27.22
C ILE A 295 -7.63 -6.41 26.80
N VAL A 296 -6.41 -6.85 26.49
CA VAL A 296 -5.38 -6.01 25.88
C VAL A 296 -4.83 -6.66 24.61
N THR A 297 -4.70 -5.85 23.57
CA THR A 297 -4.29 -6.35 22.26
C THR A 297 -3.32 -5.38 21.58
N ALA A 298 -2.47 -5.91 20.70
CA ALA A 298 -1.47 -5.12 19.99
C ALA A 298 -2.13 -4.05 19.13
N ALA A 299 -1.59 -2.82 19.17
CA ALA A 299 -2.09 -1.73 18.33
C ALA A 299 -1.94 -2.01 16.83
N GLY A 300 -1.04 -2.91 16.43
CA GLY A 300 -0.66 -3.18 15.04
C GLY A 300 0.71 -2.59 14.72
N ASN A 301 1.30 -3.02 13.61
CA ASN A 301 2.57 -2.49 13.12
C ASN A 301 2.45 -2.12 11.65
N ASN A 302 3.35 -1.25 11.19
CA ASN A 302 3.43 -0.75 9.83
C ASN A 302 4.90 -0.50 9.43
N PHE A 303 5.13 -0.34 8.12
CA PHE A 303 6.37 0.20 7.57
C PHE A 303 6.02 1.42 6.74
N GLY A 304 6.62 2.58 7.06
CA GLY A 304 6.27 3.84 6.39
C GLY A 304 4.78 4.20 6.44
N ASN A 305 4.09 3.84 7.53
CA ASN A 305 2.65 4.07 7.73
C ASN A 305 1.72 3.28 6.79
N LEU A 306 2.20 2.19 6.18
CA LEU A 306 1.41 1.28 5.32
C LEU A 306 1.19 -0.10 5.98
N PRO A 307 0.05 -0.78 5.73
CA PRO A 307 -1.10 -0.31 4.95
C PRO A 307 -1.97 0.72 5.68
N THR A 308 -1.79 0.85 7.00
CA THR A 308 -2.39 1.91 7.83
C THR A 308 -1.52 2.13 9.06
N ARG A 309 -1.48 3.37 9.55
CA ARG A 309 -0.90 3.71 10.85
C ARG A 309 -1.90 3.64 12.00
N GLN A 310 -3.20 3.49 11.72
CA GLN A 310 -4.26 3.45 12.75
C GLN A 310 -4.24 2.14 13.52
N ILE A 311 -4.68 2.19 14.78
CA ILE A 311 -4.88 0.99 15.61
C ILE A 311 -5.83 0.01 14.90
N VAL A 312 -5.44 -1.26 14.89
CA VAL A 312 -6.19 -2.37 14.26
C VAL A 312 -7.26 -2.95 15.18
N PHE A 313 -8.17 -3.78 14.66
CA PHE A 313 -9.15 -4.50 15.49
C PHE A 313 -8.60 -5.84 16.00
N PRO A 314 -9.03 -6.31 17.18
CA PRO A 314 -10.00 -5.71 18.10
C PRO A 314 -9.42 -4.62 19.01
N ALA A 315 -8.14 -4.28 18.91
CA ALA A 315 -7.51 -3.24 19.74
C ALA A 315 -8.26 -1.92 19.68
N ARG A 316 -8.84 -1.58 18.52
CA ARG A 316 -9.61 -0.35 18.28
C ARG A 316 -10.99 -0.32 18.95
N PHE A 317 -11.51 -1.42 19.50
CA PHE A 317 -12.74 -1.40 20.30
C PHE A 317 -12.52 -0.68 21.62
N GLY A 318 -13.45 0.17 22.06
CA GLY A 318 -13.37 0.98 23.28
C GLY A 318 -13.25 0.15 24.56
N ARG A 319 -13.82 -1.07 24.60
CA ARG A 319 -13.70 -2.02 25.72
C ARG A 319 -12.40 -2.82 25.73
N VAL A 320 -11.56 -2.67 24.71
CA VAL A 320 -10.23 -3.29 24.62
C VAL A 320 -9.16 -2.23 24.89
N VAL A 321 -8.11 -2.59 25.63
CA VAL A 321 -6.93 -1.73 25.75
C VAL A 321 -6.01 -1.98 24.55
N ALA A 322 -5.62 -0.90 23.86
CA ALA A 322 -4.62 -0.98 22.79
C ALA A 322 -3.21 -0.77 23.37
N ALA A 323 -2.30 -1.70 23.06
CA ALA A 323 -0.90 -1.59 23.45
C ALA A 323 -0.09 -0.93 22.32
N CYS A 324 0.28 0.33 22.51
CA CYS A 324 1.21 1.08 21.66
C CYS A 324 2.66 0.83 22.11
N GLY A 325 3.62 1.27 21.30
CA GLY A 325 5.05 1.08 21.60
C GLY A 325 5.76 2.36 22.05
N ILE A 326 6.74 2.21 22.94
CA ILE A 326 7.66 3.27 23.36
C ILE A 326 9.09 2.73 23.43
N MET A 327 10.05 3.48 22.88
CA MET A 327 11.46 3.08 22.79
C MET A 327 12.22 3.39 24.10
N ALA A 328 13.44 2.86 24.24
CA ALA A 328 14.27 3.00 25.44
C ALA A 328 14.61 4.46 25.81
N ASP A 329 14.62 5.39 24.84
CA ASP A 329 14.82 6.82 25.10
C ASP A 329 13.53 7.57 25.47
N GLY A 330 12.40 6.87 25.55
CA GLY A 330 11.08 7.43 25.85
C GLY A 330 10.35 8.04 24.64
N ARG A 331 10.92 7.99 23.44
CA ARG A 331 10.19 8.40 22.22
C ARG A 331 9.19 7.33 21.78
N PRO A 332 8.09 7.71 21.11
CA PRO A 332 7.14 6.75 20.58
C PRO A 332 7.79 5.81 19.54
N TYR A 333 7.41 4.53 19.58
CA TYR A 333 7.70 3.57 18.51
C TYR A 333 6.69 3.76 17.38
N ALA A 334 6.77 4.90 16.68
CA ALA A 334 5.84 5.30 15.63
C ALA A 334 6.54 6.25 14.64
N ASP A 335 6.02 6.35 13.41
CA ASP A 335 6.52 7.26 12.36
C ASP A 335 8.04 7.15 12.10
N LEU A 336 8.56 5.91 12.10
CA LEU A 336 9.98 5.63 11.89
C LEU A 336 10.35 5.60 10.39
N GLU A 337 11.65 5.52 10.10
CA GLU A 337 12.15 5.36 8.72
C GLU A 337 11.47 4.18 8.01
N ILE A 338 11.25 4.27 6.70
CA ILE A 338 10.47 3.27 5.93
C ILE A 338 11.00 1.84 6.04
N ARG A 339 12.30 1.66 6.35
CA ARG A 339 12.96 0.36 6.55
C ARG A 339 12.77 -0.21 7.95
N LEU A 340 12.32 0.60 8.91
CA LEU A 340 12.10 0.21 10.30
C LEU A 340 10.62 -0.06 10.52
N MET A 341 10.34 -1.15 11.23
CA MET A 341 8.98 -1.42 11.67
C MET A 341 8.58 -0.37 12.70
N ALA A 342 7.39 0.20 12.57
CA ALA A 342 6.80 1.13 13.52
C ALA A 342 5.50 0.57 14.07
N GLY A 343 5.11 1.01 15.26
CA GLY A 343 3.83 0.69 15.88
C GLY A 343 2.71 1.60 15.38
N ASN A 344 1.51 1.04 15.29
CA ASN A 344 0.30 1.79 14.98
C ASN A 344 -0.17 2.60 16.19
N TYR A 345 -0.85 3.71 15.91
CA TYR A 345 -1.42 4.62 16.89
C TYR A 345 -2.64 5.33 16.29
N GLY A 346 -3.47 5.94 17.12
CA GLY A 346 -4.69 6.59 16.68
C GLY A 346 -5.81 5.60 16.28
N PRO A 347 -7.01 6.10 15.94
CA PRO A 347 -7.39 7.50 15.87
C PRO A 347 -7.43 8.14 17.26
N GLU A 348 -7.45 9.47 17.34
CA GLU A 348 -7.40 10.21 18.61
C GLU A 348 -8.47 9.77 19.61
N SER A 349 -9.69 9.50 19.13
CA SER A 349 -10.79 8.99 19.94
C SER A 349 -10.44 7.68 20.66
N LYS A 350 -9.63 6.83 20.02
CA LYS A 350 -9.18 5.56 20.58
C LYS A 350 -8.05 5.72 21.59
N MET A 351 -7.21 6.74 21.46
CA MET A 351 -6.02 6.95 22.31
C MET A 351 -6.35 7.15 23.80
N LYS A 352 -7.58 7.52 24.13
CA LYS A 352 -8.12 7.56 25.51
C LYS A 352 -8.09 6.20 26.22
N THR A 353 -8.01 5.12 25.45
CA THR A 353 -8.03 3.73 25.91
C THR A 353 -6.80 2.94 25.47
N ALA A 354 -5.77 3.63 24.97
CA ALA A 354 -4.48 3.07 24.61
C ALA A 354 -3.43 3.38 25.69
N ILE A 355 -2.41 2.54 25.81
CA ILE A 355 -1.26 2.76 26.70
C ILE A 355 -0.01 2.24 25.99
N ALA A 356 1.14 2.90 26.19
CA ALA A 356 2.39 2.50 25.56
C ALA A 356 3.24 1.63 26.51
N ALA A 357 3.88 0.59 25.97
CA ALA A 357 4.85 -0.22 26.70
C ALA A 357 6.14 -0.42 25.88
N PRO A 358 7.29 -0.66 26.55
CA PRO A 358 8.60 -0.85 25.95
C PRO A 358 8.64 -1.74 24.70
N THR A 359 9.17 -1.20 23.60
CA THR A 359 9.51 -1.88 22.33
C THR A 359 10.23 -0.88 21.42
N PRO A 360 11.19 -1.28 20.57
CA PRO A 360 11.70 -2.61 20.26
C PRO A 360 12.84 -3.00 21.21
N ASN A 361 13.72 -3.93 20.82
CA ASN A 361 14.89 -4.37 21.62
C ASN A 361 14.52 -4.99 22.98
N VAL A 362 13.41 -5.72 23.05
CA VAL A 362 13.02 -6.47 24.24
C VAL A 362 13.35 -7.96 24.09
N PRO A 363 13.57 -8.70 25.19
CA PRO A 363 13.86 -10.13 25.13
C PRO A 363 12.79 -10.94 24.40
N TRP A 364 13.23 -11.95 23.65
CA TRP A 364 12.39 -12.79 22.81
C TRP A 364 12.88 -14.24 22.82
N ALA A 365 12.15 -15.13 23.47
CA ALA A 365 12.44 -16.57 23.45
C ALA A 365 12.33 -17.14 22.02
N ARG A 366 13.39 -17.82 21.57
CA ARG A 366 13.48 -18.35 20.20
C ARG A 366 12.92 -19.76 20.14
N TRP A 367 11.84 -19.94 19.39
CA TRP A 367 11.24 -21.25 19.13
C TRP A 367 12.24 -22.21 18.47
N GLY A 368 12.22 -23.48 18.89
CA GLY A 368 13.11 -24.53 18.39
C GLY A 368 14.52 -24.50 18.99
N CYS A 369 14.84 -23.51 19.82
CA CYS A 369 16.11 -23.39 20.52
C CYS A 369 15.85 -23.23 22.02
N SER A 370 15.76 -24.35 22.76
CA SER A 370 15.28 -24.40 24.16
C SER A 370 15.90 -23.40 25.14
N ASP A 371 17.12 -22.94 24.86
CA ASP A 371 17.93 -22.05 25.71
C ASP A 371 18.26 -20.69 25.08
N VAL A 372 17.67 -20.32 23.93
CA VAL A 372 18.05 -19.09 23.24
C VAL A 372 17.03 -17.98 23.48
N ILE A 373 17.50 -16.86 24.02
CA ILE A 373 16.73 -15.63 24.19
C ILE A 373 17.42 -14.55 23.35
N ASP A 374 16.73 -14.09 22.32
CA ASP A 374 17.15 -12.94 21.50
C ASP A 374 16.77 -11.62 22.18
N PHE A 375 17.47 -10.55 21.83
CA PHE A 375 17.25 -9.21 22.39
C PHE A 375 16.83 -8.17 21.33
N ASP A 376 16.41 -8.63 20.15
CA ASP A 376 15.90 -7.83 19.04
C ASP A 376 14.36 -7.89 18.92
N GLY A 377 13.66 -8.36 19.96
CA GLY A 377 12.20 -8.44 19.99
C GLY A 377 11.57 -7.06 19.77
N GLN A 378 10.66 -6.96 18.79
CA GLN A 378 10.13 -5.69 18.32
C GLN A 378 8.63 -5.73 18.03
N GLY A 379 8.03 -4.55 17.87
CA GLY A 379 6.62 -4.40 17.56
C GLY A 379 5.71 -4.24 18.77
N THR A 380 4.48 -3.84 18.50
CA THR A 380 3.42 -3.72 19.50
C THR A 380 3.04 -5.08 20.10
N SER A 381 3.34 -6.17 19.41
CA SER A 381 3.28 -7.55 19.93
C SER A 381 4.16 -7.77 21.17
N ALA A 382 5.29 -7.07 21.26
CA ALA A 382 6.20 -7.16 22.41
C ALA A 382 5.75 -6.26 23.57
N ALA A 383 5.06 -5.15 23.28
CA ALA A 383 4.45 -4.24 24.25
C ALA A 383 3.19 -4.84 24.92
N THR A 384 2.37 -5.56 24.17
CA THR A 384 1.08 -6.14 24.61
C THR A 384 1.15 -7.03 25.86
N PRO A 385 2.04 -8.04 25.93
CA PRO A 385 2.15 -8.92 27.10
C PRO A 385 2.59 -8.17 28.37
N GLN A 386 3.32 -7.07 28.25
CA GLN A 386 3.72 -6.25 29.39
C GLN A 386 2.50 -5.56 30.03
N VAL A 387 1.59 -5.01 29.23
CA VAL A 387 0.36 -4.40 29.75
C VAL A 387 -0.51 -5.44 30.46
N ALA A 388 -0.62 -6.65 29.90
CA ALA A 388 -1.32 -7.76 30.55
C ALA A 388 -0.64 -8.19 31.86
N ALA A 389 0.69 -8.21 31.89
CA ALA A 389 1.45 -8.54 33.07
C ALA A 389 1.26 -7.51 34.20
N ALA A 390 1.27 -6.22 33.88
CA ALA A 390 1.01 -5.15 34.85
C ALA A 390 -0.41 -5.22 35.41
N ALA A 391 -1.41 -5.50 34.55
CA ALA A 391 -2.78 -5.76 34.99
C ALA A 391 -2.85 -6.95 35.96
N ALA A 392 -2.12 -8.03 35.67
CA ALA A 392 -2.10 -9.23 36.50
C ALA A 392 -1.47 -8.97 37.87
N LEU A 393 -0.32 -8.30 37.92
CA LEU A 393 0.33 -7.92 39.18
C LEU A 393 -0.59 -7.03 40.03
N TRP A 394 -1.20 -6.01 39.41
CA TRP A 394 -2.14 -5.12 40.11
C TRP A 394 -3.34 -5.89 40.67
N LEU A 395 -3.93 -6.77 39.86
CA LEU A 395 -5.06 -7.60 40.27
C LEU A 395 -4.66 -8.58 41.39
N GLN A 396 -3.47 -9.17 41.36
CA GLN A 396 -2.99 -10.07 42.41
C GLN A 396 -3.00 -9.38 43.78
N ASN A 397 -2.50 -8.14 43.85
CA ASN A 397 -2.47 -7.35 45.07
C ASN A 397 -3.87 -6.89 45.55
N ASN A 398 -4.80 -6.69 44.61
CA ASN A 398 -6.11 -6.06 44.89
C ASN A 398 -7.31 -7.00 44.72
N ARG A 399 -7.08 -8.31 44.52
CA ARG A 399 -8.11 -9.28 44.11
C ARG A 399 -9.35 -9.27 44.98
N ALA A 400 -9.18 -9.27 46.31
CA ALA A 400 -10.31 -9.32 47.23
C ALA A 400 -11.25 -8.12 47.06
N ALA A 401 -10.70 -6.92 46.91
CA ALA A 401 -11.48 -5.71 46.68
C ALA A 401 -12.12 -5.69 45.28
N VAL A 402 -11.40 -6.18 44.26
CA VAL A 402 -11.90 -6.23 42.88
C VAL A 402 -13.01 -7.28 42.70
N ASP A 403 -12.89 -8.44 43.35
CA ASP A 403 -13.92 -9.48 43.30
C ASP A 403 -15.21 -9.05 44.03
N ALA A 404 -15.11 -8.13 44.99
CA ALA A 404 -16.23 -7.60 45.77
C ALA A 404 -17.07 -6.53 45.04
N TYR A 405 -16.69 -6.10 43.83
CA TYR A 405 -17.49 -5.14 43.07
C TYR A 405 -18.88 -5.70 42.71
N PRO A 406 -19.95 -4.86 42.77
CA PRO A 406 -21.32 -5.29 42.54
C PRO A 406 -21.62 -5.68 41.08
N SER A 407 -20.77 -5.31 40.13
CA SER A 407 -20.94 -5.67 38.72
C SER A 407 -19.59 -6.04 38.13
N ALA A 408 -19.54 -7.13 37.36
CA ALA A 408 -18.27 -7.70 36.91
C ALA A 408 -17.49 -6.76 35.95
N TRP A 409 -18.16 -5.98 35.11
CA TRP A 409 -17.51 -4.97 34.25
C TRP A 409 -16.65 -3.96 35.04
N MET A 410 -16.96 -3.71 36.32
CA MET A 410 -16.18 -2.80 37.17
C MET A 410 -14.75 -3.31 37.40
N ARG A 411 -14.52 -4.62 37.29
CA ARG A 411 -13.18 -5.21 37.40
C ARG A 411 -12.26 -4.69 36.30
N VAL A 412 -12.78 -4.59 35.08
CA VAL A 412 -12.06 -4.05 33.92
C VAL A 412 -11.72 -2.58 34.17
N GLU A 413 -12.70 -1.78 34.58
CA GLU A 413 -12.51 -0.34 34.80
C GLU A 413 -11.60 -0.04 36.00
N ALA A 414 -11.58 -0.89 37.03
CA ALA A 414 -10.65 -0.77 38.14
C ALA A 414 -9.20 -0.99 37.70
N ILE A 415 -8.94 -2.04 36.90
CA ILE A 415 -7.62 -2.29 36.29
C ILE A 415 -7.21 -1.11 35.40
N ARG A 416 -8.11 -0.65 34.51
CA ARG A 416 -7.84 0.49 33.62
C ARG A 416 -7.51 1.75 34.41
N SER A 417 -8.30 2.06 35.43
CA SER A 417 -8.07 3.23 36.29
C SER A 417 -6.67 3.20 36.93
N ALA A 418 -6.26 2.05 37.47
CA ALA A 418 -4.94 1.90 38.07
C ALA A 418 -3.80 2.08 37.06
N LEU A 419 -3.86 1.40 35.91
CA LEU A 419 -2.83 1.50 34.87
C LEU A 419 -2.78 2.91 34.25
N PHE A 420 -3.93 3.49 33.94
CA PHE A 420 -4.03 4.77 33.24
C PHE A 420 -3.76 5.99 34.13
N ALA A 421 -3.89 5.87 35.44
CA ALA A 421 -3.57 6.94 36.40
C ALA A 421 -2.15 6.84 36.98
N SER A 422 -1.40 5.79 36.63
CA SER A 422 -0.01 5.57 37.03
C SER A 422 0.98 5.66 35.88
N ALA A 423 0.50 5.57 34.63
CA ALA A 423 1.31 5.73 33.44
C ALA A 423 2.09 7.07 33.46
N LYS A 424 3.36 7.02 33.04
CA LYS A 424 4.20 8.22 32.91
C LYS A 424 3.72 9.00 31.69
N GLU A 425 3.11 10.14 31.94
CA GLU A 425 2.64 11.03 30.88
C GLU A 425 3.80 11.61 30.07
N ASN A 426 3.58 11.73 28.77
CA ASN A 426 4.36 12.59 27.90
C ASN A 426 3.37 13.50 27.18
N LEU A 427 3.17 14.71 27.73
CA LEU A 427 2.19 15.67 27.24
C LEU A 427 2.45 16.14 25.80
N GLN A 428 3.68 15.97 25.29
CA GLN A 428 4.04 16.35 23.93
C GLN A 428 3.61 15.31 22.87
N ASP A 429 3.43 14.04 23.26
CA ASP A 429 3.17 12.92 22.33
C ASP A 429 1.98 12.03 22.77
N ILE A 430 0.98 12.61 23.41
CA ILE A 430 -0.23 11.89 23.85
C ILE A 430 -0.97 11.21 22.68
N LYS A 431 -0.84 11.77 21.47
CA LYS A 431 -1.40 11.22 20.22
C LYS A 431 -0.82 9.85 19.86
N HIS A 432 0.41 9.53 20.28
CA HIS A 432 1.09 8.26 19.99
C HIS A 432 1.11 7.33 21.20
N LEU A 433 1.24 7.90 22.41
CA LEU A 433 1.43 7.12 23.63
C LEU A 433 0.13 6.87 24.42
N GLY A 434 -0.98 7.47 23.99
CA GLY A 434 -2.28 7.29 24.63
C GLY A 434 -2.27 7.81 26.06
N ARG A 435 -2.51 6.93 27.03
CA ARG A 435 -2.45 7.25 28.46
C ARG A 435 -1.03 7.43 29.00
N GLY A 436 0.01 7.19 28.20
CA GLY A 436 1.42 7.35 28.57
C GLY A 436 2.16 6.02 28.63
N ALA A 437 3.39 6.05 29.16
CA ALA A 437 4.24 4.87 29.29
C ALA A 437 3.87 4.05 30.54
N LEU A 438 3.70 2.73 30.38
CA LEU A 438 3.34 1.79 31.44
C LEU A 438 4.29 1.85 32.64
N ARG A 439 3.74 1.79 33.85
CA ARG A 439 4.47 1.78 35.14
C ARG A 439 3.82 0.79 36.11
N ALA A 440 4.30 -0.46 36.14
CA ALA A 440 3.68 -1.55 36.90
C ALA A 440 3.73 -1.31 38.42
N ASP A 441 4.86 -0.84 38.95
CA ASP A 441 5.01 -0.56 40.38
C ASP A 441 4.18 0.65 40.83
N ALA A 442 4.20 1.73 40.04
CA ALA A 442 3.32 2.87 40.29
C ALA A 442 1.83 2.48 40.22
N ALA A 443 1.45 1.54 39.35
CA ALA A 443 0.10 1.01 39.29
C ALA A 443 -0.26 0.23 40.56
N LEU A 444 0.63 -0.63 41.08
CA LEU A 444 0.42 -1.38 42.31
C LEU A 444 0.07 -0.48 43.51
N SER A 445 0.65 0.71 43.55
CA SER A 445 0.38 1.71 44.59
C SER A 445 -1.00 2.37 44.46
N LYS A 446 -1.75 2.14 43.39
CA LYS A 446 -3.11 2.65 43.20
C LYS A 446 -4.12 1.72 43.85
N ALA A 447 -4.85 2.23 44.84
CA ALA A 447 -6.00 1.54 45.40
C ALA A 447 -7.11 1.37 44.35
N PRO A 448 -7.93 0.30 44.43
CA PRO A 448 -9.07 0.10 43.53
C PRO A 448 -10.04 1.26 43.61
N ALA A 449 -10.47 1.77 42.46
CA ALA A 449 -11.41 2.88 42.37
C ALA A 449 -12.75 2.53 43.04
N THR A 450 -13.42 3.51 43.65
CA THR A 450 -14.73 3.25 44.27
C THR A 450 -15.79 3.04 43.19
N ALA A 451 -16.77 2.16 43.46
CA ALA A 451 -17.83 1.84 42.50
C ALA A 451 -18.58 3.08 41.93
N PRO A 452 -18.91 4.12 42.73
CA PRO A 452 -19.56 5.33 42.21
C PRO A 452 -18.70 6.19 41.27
N ALA A 453 -17.37 6.07 41.38
CA ALA A 453 -16.42 6.82 40.55
C ALA A 453 -16.22 6.19 39.16
N MET A 454 -16.53 4.89 39.01
CA MET A 454 -16.39 4.18 37.74
C MET A 454 -17.53 4.49 36.78
N ARG A 455 -17.21 4.49 35.49
CA ARG A 455 -18.17 4.65 34.40
C ARG A 455 -18.06 3.44 33.50
N LYS A 456 -19.21 2.86 33.16
CA LYS A 456 -19.26 1.72 32.27
C LYS A 456 -18.93 2.21 30.87
N THR A 457 -17.96 1.56 30.21
CA THR A 457 -17.68 1.80 28.79
C THR A 457 -18.85 1.32 27.93
N ASP A 458 -19.25 2.15 26.96
CA ASP A 458 -20.33 1.82 26.03
C ASP A 458 -20.04 0.53 25.25
N ALA A 459 -21.09 -0.11 24.75
CA ALA A 459 -20.93 -1.32 23.94
C ALA A 459 -20.30 -0.97 22.58
N ASP A 460 -19.30 -1.74 22.19
CA ASP A 460 -18.65 -1.60 20.90
C ASP A 460 -19.54 -2.13 19.77
N ASP A 461 -19.45 -1.50 18.60
CA ASP A 461 -20.11 -1.92 17.36
C ASP A 461 -19.12 -1.73 16.20
N ALA A 462 -19.09 -2.66 15.25
CA ALA A 462 -18.17 -2.57 14.12
C ALA A 462 -18.78 -1.72 12.99
N SER A 463 -19.03 -0.44 13.31
CA SER A 463 -19.73 0.51 12.43
C SER A 463 -18.82 1.64 11.92
N PHE A 464 -19.23 2.24 10.79
CA PHE A 464 -18.52 3.35 10.16
C PHE A 464 -19.39 4.60 10.16
N GLU A 465 -19.17 5.47 11.16
CA GLU A 465 -20.00 6.66 11.41
C GLU A 465 -20.10 7.61 10.21
N LEU A 466 -19.05 7.71 9.40
CA LEU A 466 -19.03 8.57 8.22
C LEU A 466 -20.09 8.14 7.17
N LEU A 467 -20.41 6.84 7.09
CA LEU A 467 -21.47 6.37 6.19
C LEU A 467 -22.88 6.73 6.71
N ARG A 468 -23.04 6.87 8.04
CA ARG A 468 -24.30 7.36 8.64
C ARG A 468 -24.53 8.82 8.29
N ILE A 469 -23.47 9.63 8.30
CA ILE A 469 -23.49 11.03 7.84
C ILE A 469 -23.86 11.08 6.35
N LEU A 470 -23.23 10.26 5.51
CA LEU A 470 -23.52 10.17 4.05
C LEU A 470 -24.96 9.76 3.74
N THR A 471 -25.56 8.89 4.53
CA THR A 471 -26.91 8.36 4.27
C THR A 471 -28.03 9.26 4.80
N GLY A 472 -27.69 10.37 5.48
CA GLY A 472 -28.67 11.32 6.04
C GLY A 472 -29.57 10.73 7.13
N ARG A 473 -29.24 9.53 7.62
CA ARG A 473 -29.93 8.87 8.73
C ARG A 473 -29.19 9.27 10.00
N GLY A 474 -29.69 10.28 10.70
CA GLY A 474 -29.08 10.76 11.95
C GLY A 474 -28.79 9.64 12.96
N LEU A 475 -27.87 9.89 13.89
CA LEU A 475 -27.30 8.94 14.87
C LEU A 475 -28.31 8.22 15.81
N GLN A 476 -29.64 8.38 15.64
CA GLN A 476 -30.67 8.02 16.62
C GLN A 476 -31.60 6.85 16.25
N ALA A 477 -31.43 6.19 15.10
CA ALA A 477 -32.16 4.95 14.79
C ALA A 477 -31.18 3.79 14.57
N ALA A 478 -31.48 2.60 15.13
CA ALA A 478 -30.72 1.39 14.85
C ALA A 478 -30.76 1.13 13.33
N PRO A 479 -29.60 1.14 12.63
CA PRO A 479 -29.57 0.98 11.20
C PRO A 479 -30.17 -0.37 10.78
N ALA A 480 -30.89 -0.38 9.66
CA ALA A 480 -31.38 -1.61 9.05
C ALA A 480 -30.21 -2.60 8.79
N PRO A 481 -30.44 -3.92 8.83
CA PRO A 481 -29.43 -4.94 8.56
C PRO A 481 -28.50 -4.64 7.38
N GLU A 482 -29.07 -4.22 6.24
CA GLU A 482 -28.33 -3.89 5.03
C GLU A 482 -27.34 -2.75 5.26
N GLN A 483 -27.78 -1.71 5.99
CA GLN A 483 -26.95 -0.55 6.30
C GLN A 483 -25.79 -0.93 7.22
N ARG A 484 -26.02 -1.81 8.22
CA ARG A 484 -24.95 -2.28 9.11
C ARG A 484 -23.86 -3.03 8.34
N MET A 485 -24.26 -3.84 7.36
CA MET A 485 -23.30 -4.58 6.53
C MET A 485 -22.47 -3.64 5.64
N LEU A 486 -23.09 -2.61 5.06
CA LEU A 486 -22.39 -1.57 4.31
C LEU A 486 -21.42 -0.76 5.17
N GLU A 487 -21.81 -0.47 6.42
CA GLU A 487 -20.96 0.20 7.41
C GLU A 487 -19.74 -0.64 7.77
N LEU A 488 -19.92 -1.92 8.08
CA LEU A 488 -18.82 -2.82 8.38
C LEU A 488 -17.88 -2.98 7.18
N GLU A 489 -18.42 -3.17 5.98
CA GLU A 489 -17.62 -3.23 4.76
C GLU A 489 -16.78 -1.96 4.58
N SER A 490 -17.40 -0.79 4.73
CA SER A 490 -16.71 0.51 4.65
C SER A 490 -15.62 0.65 5.70
N LEU A 491 -15.88 0.22 6.94
CA LEU A 491 -14.89 0.23 8.03
C LEU A 491 -13.68 -0.67 7.71
N GLN A 492 -13.91 -1.85 7.13
CA GLN A 492 -12.85 -2.75 6.69
C GLN A 492 -12.02 -2.15 5.54
N LEU A 493 -12.67 -1.51 4.56
CA LEU A 493 -11.98 -0.85 3.45
C LEU A 493 -11.21 0.41 3.89
N SER A 494 -11.69 1.10 4.94
CA SER A 494 -11.05 2.30 5.50
C SER A 494 -9.67 2.03 6.09
N GLN A 495 -9.35 0.77 6.43
CA GLN A 495 -8.06 0.33 6.95
C GLN A 495 -7.04 0.07 5.83
N SER A 496 -7.10 0.87 4.77
CA SER A 496 -6.18 0.86 3.62
C SER A 496 -5.64 2.25 3.38
N ALA A 497 -4.39 2.36 2.91
CA ALA A 497 -3.74 3.64 2.67
C ALA A 497 -4.53 4.55 1.70
N ALA A 498 -5.18 3.95 0.70
CA ALA A 498 -5.99 4.67 -0.28
C ALA A 498 -7.16 5.41 0.38
N VAL A 499 -7.90 4.75 1.27
CA VAL A 499 -9.05 5.36 1.96
C VAL A 499 -8.59 6.19 3.15
N GLU A 500 -7.60 5.73 3.92
CA GLU A 500 -7.09 6.44 5.09
C GLU A 500 -6.53 7.82 4.72
N SER A 501 -5.83 7.95 3.58
CA SER A 501 -5.23 9.22 3.14
C SER A 501 -6.25 10.35 2.94
N VAL A 502 -7.53 10.01 2.76
CA VAL A 502 -8.63 10.96 2.57
C VAL A 502 -9.58 11.04 3.77
N MET A 503 -9.31 10.29 4.84
CA MET A 503 -10.15 10.30 6.04
C MET A 503 -10.03 11.64 6.78
N PRO A 504 -11.15 12.24 7.23
CA PRO A 504 -11.12 13.42 8.09
C PRO A 504 -10.50 13.07 9.44
N ALA A 505 -9.84 14.05 10.07
CA ALA A 505 -9.26 13.88 11.41
C ALA A 505 -10.35 13.61 12.47
N ASP A 506 -11.49 14.29 12.35
CA ASP A 506 -12.69 14.07 13.14
C ASP A 506 -13.87 13.72 12.22
N PRO A 507 -14.31 12.45 12.19
CA PRO A 507 -15.48 12.04 11.42
C PRO A 507 -16.77 12.80 11.77
N ALA A 508 -16.94 13.20 13.03
CA ALA A 508 -18.14 13.90 13.49
C ALA A 508 -18.20 15.37 13.03
N ALA A 509 -17.04 15.97 12.75
CA ALA A 509 -16.90 17.34 12.25
C ALA A 509 -16.56 17.42 10.75
N ALA A 510 -16.62 16.28 10.04
CA ALA A 510 -16.22 16.19 8.64
C ALA A 510 -17.12 17.04 7.72
N SER A 511 -16.51 17.85 6.86
CA SER A 511 -17.22 18.62 5.84
C SER A 511 -17.81 17.71 4.76
N ALA A 512 -18.88 18.15 4.08
CA ALA A 512 -19.48 17.41 2.97
C ALA A 512 -18.46 17.04 1.87
N ALA A 513 -17.45 17.88 1.64
CA ALA A 513 -16.37 17.61 0.68
C ALA A 513 -15.40 16.50 1.15
N GLU A 514 -15.07 16.45 2.44
CA GLU A 514 -14.27 15.34 3.02
C GLU A 514 -15.04 14.04 2.96
N VAL A 515 -16.29 14.08 3.39
CA VAL A 515 -17.21 12.94 3.37
C VAL A 515 -17.37 12.38 1.95
N ARG A 516 -17.49 13.25 0.94
CA ARG A 516 -17.55 12.88 -0.48
C ARG A 516 -16.24 12.25 -0.99
N ARG A 517 -15.07 12.79 -0.62
CA ARG A 517 -13.77 12.20 -1.00
C ARG A 517 -13.61 10.78 -0.46
N VAL A 518 -14.05 10.54 0.79
CA VAL A 518 -14.06 9.19 1.36
C VAL A 518 -15.02 8.27 0.60
N ALA A 519 -16.22 8.75 0.25
CA ALA A 519 -17.18 7.99 -0.55
C ALA A 519 -16.61 7.59 -1.92
N GLU A 520 -15.95 8.52 -2.62
CA GLU A 520 -15.30 8.26 -3.90
C GLU A 520 -14.14 7.26 -3.78
N ALA A 521 -13.32 7.37 -2.72
CA ALA A 521 -12.26 6.41 -2.43
C ALA A 521 -12.79 5.00 -2.11
N LEU A 522 -13.90 4.89 -1.37
CA LEU A 522 -14.56 3.62 -1.07
C LEU A 522 -15.10 2.96 -2.36
N ILE A 523 -15.73 3.73 -3.26
CA ILE A 523 -16.23 3.20 -4.54
C ILE A 523 -15.07 2.71 -5.41
N ALA A 524 -13.99 3.48 -5.50
CA ALA A 524 -12.82 3.17 -6.31
C ALA A 524 -12.01 1.97 -5.77
N HIS A 525 -12.25 1.57 -4.51
CA HIS A 525 -11.49 0.49 -3.89
C HIS A 525 -11.73 -0.85 -4.63
N PRO A 526 -10.68 -1.60 -5.03
CA PRO A 526 -10.82 -2.84 -5.80
C PRO A 526 -11.65 -3.92 -5.11
N ARG A 527 -11.54 -4.01 -3.78
CA ARG A 527 -12.30 -4.98 -2.95
C ARG A 527 -13.73 -4.57 -2.61
N ALA A 528 -14.19 -3.38 -3.01
CA ALA A 528 -15.55 -2.93 -2.73
C ALA A 528 -16.59 -3.80 -3.45
N SER A 529 -17.63 -4.22 -2.73
CA SER A 529 -18.75 -5.00 -3.24
C SER A 529 -19.60 -4.19 -4.21
N LYS A 530 -20.38 -4.90 -5.04
CA LYS A 530 -21.33 -4.26 -5.95
C LYS A 530 -22.39 -3.50 -5.16
N SER A 531 -22.86 -4.09 -4.05
CA SER A 531 -23.87 -3.47 -3.18
C SER A 531 -23.36 -2.17 -2.55
N LEU A 532 -22.08 -2.12 -2.14
CA LEU A 532 -21.48 -0.88 -1.61
C LEU A 532 -21.34 0.20 -2.68
N ARG A 533 -20.85 -0.16 -3.87
CA ARG A 533 -20.71 0.77 -5.01
C ARG A 533 -22.08 1.33 -5.42
N GLU A 534 -23.11 0.49 -5.46
CA GLU A 534 -24.48 0.91 -5.77
C GLU A 534 -25.06 1.82 -4.68
N ALA A 535 -24.91 1.46 -3.40
CA ALA A 535 -25.44 2.23 -2.29
C ALA A 535 -24.81 3.63 -2.20
N ILE A 536 -23.47 3.71 -2.22
CA ILE A 536 -22.76 5.00 -2.17
C ILE A 536 -22.98 5.76 -3.49
N GLY A 537 -22.93 5.08 -4.64
CA GLY A 537 -23.16 5.70 -5.93
C GLY A 537 -24.56 6.31 -6.07
N ALA A 538 -25.60 5.66 -5.54
CA ALA A 538 -26.95 6.20 -5.52
C ALA A 538 -27.08 7.44 -4.60
N LEU A 539 -26.34 7.49 -3.50
CA LEU A 539 -26.29 8.66 -2.61
C LEU A 539 -25.58 9.84 -3.27
N LEU A 540 -24.43 9.61 -3.89
CA LEU A 540 -23.70 10.64 -4.65
C LEU A 540 -24.53 11.19 -5.82
N ARG A 541 -25.39 10.36 -6.43
CA ARG A 541 -26.37 10.79 -7.45
C ARG A 541 -27.63 11.45 -6.86
N ARG A 542 -27.96 11.22 -5.58
CA ARG A 542 -29.07 11.92 -4.89
C ARG A 542 -28.68 13.32 -4.44
N ASP A 543 -27.40 13.58 -4.20
CA ASP A 543 -26.88 14.94 -4.06
C ASP A 543 -26.86 15.70 -5.41
N GLU A 544 -27.11 15.04 -6.54
CA GLU A 544 -27.46 15.67 -7.81
C GLU A 544 -28.96 16.06 -7.90
N VAL A 545 -29.73 16.03 -6.80
CA VAL A 545 -31.07 16.62 -6.78
C VAL A 545 -30.94 18.12 -7.00
N SER A 546 -31.42 18.56 -8.16
CA SER A 546 -31.54 19.95 -8.55
C SER A 546 -32.30 20.72 -7.48
N VAL A 547 -31.60 21.59 -6.75
CA VAL A 547 -32.26 22.70 -6.07
C VAL A 547 -32.85 23.58 -7.19
N PRO A 548 -34.17 23.81 -7.26
CA PRO A 548 -34.69 24.86 -8.10
C PRO A 548 -34.29 26.17 -7.41
N VAL A 549 -33.07 26.61 -7.69
CA VAL A 549 -32.68 27.97 -7.35
C VAL A 549 -33.45 28.84 -8.33
N THR A 550 -34.59 29.34 -7.87
CA THR A 550 -35.24 30.47 -8.51
C THR A 550 -34.34 31.68 -8.31
N LEU A 551 -33.30 31.78 -9.14
CA LEU A 551 -32.44 32.95 -9.17
C LEU A 551 -33.31 34.12 -9.63
N PRO A 552 -33.18 35.31 -9.02
CA PRO A 552 -33.85 36.49 -9.52
C PRO A 552 -33.45 36.68 -10.98
N VAL A 553 -34.43 36.62 -11.88
CA VAL A 553 -34.24 36.91 -13.31
C VAL A 553 -34.13 38.41 -13.48
N THR A 554 -33.09 39.01 -12.90
CA THR A 554 -32.74 40.42 -13.07
C THR A 554 -31.23 40.55 -13.18
N GLY A 555 -30.66 39.87 -14.16
CA GLY A 555 -29.27 40.03 -14.57
C GLY A 555 -29.15 40.17 -16.07
N ASN A 556 -28.27 41.07 -16.51
CA ASN A 556 -27.99 41.35 -17.92
C ASN A 556 -27.45 40.09 -18.66
N SER A 557 -27.38 40.14 -19.99
CA SER A 557 -27.00 39.01 -20.85
C SER A 557 -25.65 38.36 -20.46
N VAL A 558 -24.72 39.16 -19.92
CA VAL A 558 -23.41 38.69 -19.44
C VAL A 558 -23.56 37.81 -18.20
N GLN A 559 -24.39 38.20 -17.23
CA GLN A 559 -24.64 37.40 -16.02
C GLN A 559 -25.37 36.09 -16.34
N ARG A 560 -26.24 36.05 -17.35
CA ARG A 560 -26.84 34.80 -17.83
C ARG A 560 -25.82 33.87 -18.47
N LEU A 561 -24.92 34.41 -19.30
CA LEU A 561 -23.85 33.63 -19.92
C LEU A 561 -22.86 33.08 -18.87
N GLN A 562 -22.51 33.89 -17.87
CA GLN A 562 -21.67 33.47 -16.75
C GLN A 562 -22.34 32.37 -15.91
N LEU A 563 -23.65 32.48 -15.69
CA LEU A 563 -24.43 31.46 -14.98
C LEU A 563 -24.54 30.15 -15.79
N GLU A 564 -24.71 30.22 -17.12
CA GLU A 564 -24.69 29.02 -17.97
C GLU A 564 -23.31 28.34 -17.97
N HIS A 565 -22.23 29.12 -18.04
CA HIS A 565 -20.87 28.59 -17.93
C HIS A 565 -20.58 27.97 -16.56
N ALA A 566 -21.12 28.54 -15.48
CA ALA A 566 -20.99 27.98 -14.12
C ALA A 566 -21.82 26.71 -13.92
N LYS A 567 -22.98 26.58 -14.58
CA LYS A 567 -23.86 25.41 -14.48
C LYS A 567 -23.33 24.17 -15.21
N ASN A 568 -22.52 24.36 -16.25
CA ASN A 568 -21.91 23.26 -16.99
C ASN A 568 -20.51 23.68 -17.48
N PRO A 569 -19.50 23.70 -16.58
CA PRO A 569 -18.16 24.09 -16.95
C PRO A 569 -17.60 23.07 -17.94
N LYS A 570 -17.62 23.41 -19.24
CA LYS A 570 -16.99 22.59 -20.28
C LYS A 570 -15.49 22.52 -20.01
N ILE A 571 -15.01 21.36 -19.53
CA ILE A 571 -13.59 21.08 -19.42
C ILE A 571 -13.01 21.22 -20.83
N ARG A 572 -12.12 22.21 -21.00
CA ARG A 572 -11.48 22.44 -22.30
C ARG A 572 -10.56 21.28 -22.58
N GLN A 573 -10.58 20.79 -23.82
CA GLN A 573 -9.58 19.83 -24.27
C GLN A 573 -8.19 20.47 -24.07
N PRO A 574 -7.22 19.71 -23.54
CA PRO A 574 -5.87 20.23 -23.39
C PRO A 574 -5.33 20.61 -24.77
N ALA A 575 -4.57 21.69 -24.85
CA ALA A 575 -3.93 22.09 -26.11
C ALA A 575 -2.75 21.17 -26.46
N TYR A 576 -2.14 20.53 -25.46
CA TYR A 576 -0.95 19.71 -25.59
C TYR A 576 -1.03 18.46 -24.72
N ARG A 577 -0.31 17.40 -25.12
CA ARG A 577 0.08 16.26 -24.28
C ARG A 577 1.58 16.27 -23.99
N PRO A 578 1.98 16.11 -22.72
CA PRO A 578 3.38 15.94 -22.39
C PRO A 578 3.84 14.51 -22.75
N LEU A 579 4.95 14.38 -23.47
CA LEU A 579 5.59 13.11 -23.82
C LEU A 579 7.07 13.14 -23.45
N ARG A 580 7.51 12.15 -22.68
CA ARG A 580 8.93 11.94 -22.37
C ARG A 580 9.70 11.51 -23.60
N VAL A 581 10.89 12.06 -23.77
CA VAL A 581 11.82 11.81 -24.87
C VAL A 581 13.25 11.74 -24.32
N TYR A 582 14.17 11.20 -25.12
CA TYR A 582 15.58 11.44 -24.90
C TYR A 582 15.93 12.87 -25.34
N ALA A 583 16.55 13.66 -24.45
CA ALA A 583 16.99 15.02 -24.74
C ALA A 583 18.23 15.05 -25.65
N TYR A 584 19.11 14.07 -25.46
CA TYR A 584 20.28 13.78 -26.27
C TYR A 584 20.38 12.26 -26.49
N ASP A 585 21.35 11.80 -27.28
CA ASP A 585 21.47 10.36 -27.56
C ASP A 585 21.62 9.51 -26.27
N PRO A 586 20.99 8.30 -26.20
CA PRO A 586 20.98 7.43 -25.02
C PRO A 586 22.33 7.21 -24.32
N SER A 587 23.43 7.12 -25.09
CA SER A 587 24.80 6.94 -24.55
C SER A 587 25.23 8.02 -23.55
N LEU A 588 24.66 9.22 -23.62
CA LEU A 588 24.93 10.31 -22.67
C LEU A 588 24.20 10.08 -21.34
N GLY A 589 23.09 9.35 -21.31
CA GLY A 589 22.44 8.89 -20.07
C GLY A 589 23.27 7.89 -19.28
N ALA A 590 24.19 7.17 -19.91
CA ALA A 590 25.08 6.21 -19.23
C ALA A 590 26.23 6.88 -18.43
N ARG A 591 26.42 8.20 -18.55
CA ARG A 591 27.45 8.95 -17.83
C ARG A 591 26.85 9.60 -16.58
N LEU A 592 27.46 9.39 -15.40
CA LEU A 592 27.02 9.97 -14.12
C LEU A 592 26.80 11.49 -14.15
N LYS A 593 27.56 12.23 -14.98
CA LYS A 593 27.44 13.69 -15.13
C LYS A 593 26.24 14.16 -15.95
N THR A 594 25.63 13.28 -16.75
CA THR A 594 24.55 13.60 -17.69
C THR A 594 23.31 12.72 -17.51
N LEU A 595 23.34 11.78 -16.56
CA LEU A 595 22.20 10.93 -16.14
C LEU A 595 20.94 11.76 -15.80
N SER A 596 21.11 12.90 -15.13
CA SER A 596 20.01 13.76 -14.68
C SER A 596 19.38 14.64 -15.77
N ILE A 597 19.92 14.64 -16.99
CA ILE A 597 19.48 15.54 -18.09
C ILE A 597 19.16 14.83 -19.40
N ASN A 598 19.36 13.51 -19.46
CA ASN A 598 19.16 12.78 -20.72
C ASN A 598 17.68 12.56 -21.06
N GLU A 599 16.78 12.87 -20.13
CA GLU A 599 15.34 12.80 -20.32
C GLU A 599 14.74 14.22 -20.38
N ALA A 600 13.89 14.47 -21.36
CA ALA A 600 13.13 15.70 -21.48
C ALA A 600 11.64 15.41 -21.71
N VAL A 601 10.78 16.41 -21.48
CA VAL A 601 9.34 16.30 -21.73
C VAL A 601 8.93 17.29 -22.81
N LEU A 602 8.46 16.79 -23.95
CA LEU A 602 7.92 17.61 -25.03
C LEU A 602 6.41 17.79 -24.85
N ASN A 603 5.96 19.05 -24.89
CA ASN A 603 4.55 19.37 -25.07
C ASN A 603 4.20 19.25 -26.55
N VAL A 604 3.51 18.16 -26.90
CA VAL A 604 3.08 17.84 -28.27
C VAL A 604 1.62 18.23 -28.43
N ARG A 605 1.25 18.82 -29.56
CA ARG A 605 -0.15 19.22 -29.86
C ARG A 605 -1.13 18.08 -29.56
N TRP A 606 -2.21 18.38 -28.85
CA TRP A 606 -3.25 17.39 -28.58
C TRP A 606 -4.06 17.08 -29.83
N GLU A 607 -4.06 15.81 -30.24
CA GLU A 607 -4.87 15.30 -31.34
C GLU A 607 -6.01 14.45 -30.77
N LYS A 608 -7.25 14.88 -31.02
CA LYS A 608 -8.45 14.32 -30.37
C LYS A 608 -8.64 12.82 -30.67
N ASP A 609 -8.39 12.41 -31.91
CA ASP A 609 -8.71 11.08 -32.42
C ASP A 609 -7.45 10.25 -32.70
N LEU A 610 -6.35 10.50 -31.95
CA LEU A 610 -5.07 9.81 -32.11
C LEU A 610 -5.22 8.30 -31.84
N GLN A 611 -4.88 7.47 -32.84
CA GLN A 611 -4.94 6.01 -32.75
C GLN A 611 -3.60 5.40 -32.32
N PRO A 612 -3.57 4.15 -31.81
CA PRO A 612 -2.33 3.45 -31.47
C PRO A 612 -1.36 3.33 -32.65
N GLY A 613 -0.05 3.42 -32.37
CA GLY A 613 1.01 3.47 -33.40
C GLY A 613 1.11 4.88 -33.95
N PRO A 614 1.26 5.87 -33.04
CA PRO A 614 0.48 7.10 -32.99
C PRO A 614 0.12 7.61 -34.39
N ILE A 615 -1.14 7.40 -34.76
CA ILE A 615 -1.69 7.79 -36.05
C ILE A 615 -2.54 9.04 -35.84
N GLY A 616 -1.97 10.18 -36.19
CA GLY A 616 -2.56 11.52 -36.00
C GLY A 616 -3.00 12.17 -37.30
N GLU A 617 -3.04 13.49 -37.31
CA GLU A 617 -3.34 14.32 -38.48
C GLU A 617 -2.13 14.35 -39.43
N TYR A 618 -0.92 14.52 -38.89
CA TYR A 618 0.29 14.73 -39.70
C TYR A 618 1.15 13.48 -39.87
N ILE A 619 1.20 12.61 -38.86
CA ILE A 619 2.14 11.49 -38.76
C ILE A 619 1.38 10.18 -38.54
N GLU A 620 1.89 9.10 -39.14
CA GLU A 620 1.56 7.73 -38.75
C GLU A 620 2.84 6.93 -38.49
N VAL A 621 2.94 6.30 -37.31
CA VAL A 621 4.12 5.51 -36.94
C VAL A 621 3.84 4.03 -37.15
N ILE A 622 4.59 3.42 -38.06
CA ILE A 622 4.43 2.03 -38.46
C ILE A 622 5.71 1.28 -38.11
N ASP A 623 5.67 0.48 -37.06
CA ASP A 623 6.86 -0.15 -36.51
C ASP A 623 7.03 -1.60 -36.96
N ILE A 624 7.47 -1.76 -38.21
CA ILE A 624 7.79 -3.04 -38.83
C ILE A 624 9.31 -3.11 -38.99
N ASP A 625 9.91 -4.21 -38.53
CA ASP A 625 11.33 -4.53 -38.72
C ASP A 625 11.49 -5.66 -39.75
N PRO A 626 11.80 -5.34 -41.02
CA PRO A 626 12.01 -6.35 -42.05
C PRO A 626 13.22 -7.25 -41.78
N ALA A 627 14.25 -6.75 -41.11
CA ALA A 627 15.46 -7.53 -40.81
C ALA A 627 15.20 -8.59 -39.74
N SER A 628 14.27 -8.34 -38.82
CA SER A 628 13.83 -9.29 -37.80
C SER A 628 12.52 -10.00 -38.13
N GLN A 629 11.89 -9.69 -39.28
CA GLN A 629 10.60 -10.24 -39.72
C GLN A 629 9.48 -10.08 -38.67
N CYS A 630 9.45 -8.96 -37.94
CA CYS A 630 8.47 -8.70 -36.90
C CYS A 630 7.78 -7.34 -37.07
N CYS A 631 6.56 -7.25 -36.53
CA CYS A 631 5.81 -6.01 -36.36
C CYS A 631 5.66 -5.76 -34.85
N TYR A 632 6.18 -4.63 -34.36
CA TYR A 632 6.12 -4.29 -32.95
C TYR A 632 4.73 -3.75 -32.57
N ALA A 633 4.30 -4.03 -31.34
CA ALA A 633 2.98 -3.61 -30.87
C ALA A 633 2.85 -2.08 -30.89
N PRO A 634 1.77 -1.51 -31.44
CA PRO A 634 1.58 -0.07 -31.50
C PRO A 634 1.40 0.53 -30.11
N VAL A 635 2.05 1.66 -29.82
CA VAL A 635 1.84 2.40 -28.56
C VAL A 635 0.53 3.19 -28.59
N ASP A 636 -0.29 3.04 -27.55
CA ASP A 636 -1.51 3.84 -27.35
C ASP A 636 -1.23 5.02 -26.40
N LEU A 637 -0.85 6.16 -26.98
CA LEU A 637 -0.56 7.38 -26.21
C LEU A 637 -1.81 8.00 -25.55
N SER A 638 -3.01 7.50 -25.84
CA SER A 638 -4.27 7.94 -25.23
C SER A 638 -4.72 7.01 -24.09
N HIS A 639 -3.99 5.92 -23.82
CA HIS A 639 -4.27 5.02 -22.71
C HIS A 639 -4.14 5.76 -21.35
N PRO A 640 -5.11 5.65 -20.42
CA PRO A 640 -5.09 6.40 -19.15
C PRO A 640 -3.80 6.22 -18.32
N HIS A 641 -3.22 5.01 -18.31
CA HIS A 641 -1.97 4.74 -17.58
C HIS A 641 -0.73 5.40 -18.21
N ILE A 642 -0.74 5.68 -19.51
CA ILE A 642 0.36 6.35 -20.22
C ILE A 642 0.19 7.87 -20.12
N LEU A 643 -1.06 8.37 -20.21
CA LEU A 643 -1.38 9.80 -20.06
C LEU A 643 -0.98 10.35 -18.69
N THR A 644 -1.22 9.62 -17.61
CA THR A 644 -0.86 10.06 -16.25
C THR A 644 0.64 10.13 -16.00
N GLN A 645 1.45 9.49 -16.84
CA GLN A 645 2.91 9.41 -16.69
C GLN A 645 3.67 10.36 -17.64
N SER A 646 2.96 11.16 -18.44
CA SER A 646 3.55 11.94 -19.55
C SER A 646 4.21 11.05 -20.61
N GLY A 647 3.57 9.95 -20.98
CA GLY A 647 4.13 8.96 -21.90
C GLY A 647 4.89 7.82 -21.20
N LEU A 648 5.44 6.92 -22.01
CA LEU A 648 6.37 5.88 -21.58
C LEU A 648 7.71 6.47 -21.14
N SER A 649 8.36 5.82 -20.17
CA SER A 649 9.71 6.21 -19.73
C SER A 649 10.75 5.92 -20.83
N PRO A 650 11.78 6.78 -21.00
CA PRO A 650 12.83 6.56 -22.00
C PRO A 650 13.53 5.21 -21.86
N SER A 651 13.63 4.49 -22.97
CA SER A 651 14.20 3.14 -23.00
C SER A 651 14.71 2.74 -24.38
N GLU A 652 15.96 2.30 -24.48
CA GLU A 652 16.53 1.68 -25.69
C GLU A 652 16.01 0.26 -25.97
N ALA A 653 15.41 -0.38 -24.95
CA ALA A 653 14.96 -1.78 -25.02
C ALA A 653 13.46 -1.90 -25.37
N ASN A 654 12.71 -0.80 -25.36
CA ASN A 654 11.26 -0.80 -25.57
C ASN A 654 10.88 -0.18 -26.93
N PRO A 655 10.50 -0.98 -27.95
CA PRO A 655 10.06 -0.48 -29.25
C PRO A 655 8.88 0.51 -29.17
N GLN A 656 7.98 0.36 -28.20
CA GLN A 656 6.87 1.30 -28.00
C GLN A 656 7.36 2.69 -27.59
N PHE A 657 8.46 2.77 -26.85
CA PHE A 657 9.09 4.06 -26.57
C PHE A 657 9.74 4.65 -27.83
N HIS A 658 10.34 3.84 -28.72
CA HIS A 658 10.88 4.34 -29.99
C HIS A 658 9.78 4.96 -30.87
N GLN A 659 8.57 4.39 -30.85
CA GLN A 659 7.39 4.96 -31.51
C GLN A 659 6.97 6.30 -30.88
N GLN A 660 6.96 6.39 -29.54
CA GLN A 660 6.67 7.66 -28.85
C GLN A 660 7.71 8.73 -29.15
N MET A 661 9.00 8.37 -29.08
CA MET A 661 10.14 9.25 -29.29
C MET A 661 10.07 9.90 -30.69
N THR A 662 9.94 9.05 -31.71
CA THR A 662 9.90 9.50 -33.10
C THR A 662 8.67 10.37 -33.41
N TYR A 663 7.50 10.00 -32.88
CA TYR A 663 6.29 10.81 -33.01
C TYR A 663 6.42 12.17 -32.31
N ALA A 664 6.91 12.18 -31.07
CA ALA A 664 6.99 13.40 -30.28
C ALA A 664 7.93 14.44 -30.89
N VAL A 665 9.13 14.01 -31.31
CA VAL A 665 10.13 14.90 -31.93
C VAL A 665 9.68 15.38 -33.31
N ALA A 666 9.08 14.50 -34.13
CA ALA A 666 8.57 14.89 -35.44
C ALA A 666 7.43 15.90 -35.33
N MET A 667 6.44 15.65 -34.45
CA MET A 667 5.34 16.59 -34.22
C MET A 667 5.82 17.93 -33.67
N LYS A 668 6.84 17.93 -32.81
CA LYS A 668 7.44 19.18 -32.31
C LYS A 668 8.16 19.96 -33.40
N THR A 669 8.86 19.26 -34.30
CA THR A 669 9.49 19.86 -35.48
C THR A 669 8.46 20.50 -36.39
N ILE A 670 7.36 19.79 -36.68
CA ILE A 670 6.24 20.31 -37.49
C ILE A 670 5.68 21.59 -36.87
N GLU A 671 5.40 21.58 -35.56
CA GLU A 671 4.88 22.75 -34.85
C GLU A 671 5.79 23.98 -35.01
N HIS A 672 7.11 23.81 -34.88
CA HIS A 672 8.06 24.92 -35.06
C HIS A 672 8.02 25.48 -36.49
N PHE A 673 7.88 24.64 -37.51
CA PHE A 673 7.70 25.10 -38.89
C PHE A 673 6.38 25.84 -39.10
N GLU A 674 5.28 25.33 -38.54
CA GLU A 674 3.98 25.99 -38.65
C GLU A 674 3.98 27.37 -37.99
N VAL A 675 4.60 27.47 -36.81
CA VAL A 675 4.77 28.74 -36.09
C VAL A 675 5.62 29.72 -36.89
N ALA A 676 6.76 29.25 -37.45
CA ALA A 676 7.67 30.11 -38.20
C ALA A 676 7.09 30.57 -39.56
N LEU A 677 6.36 29.69 -40.25
CA LEU A 677 5.78 29.97 -41.57
C LEU A 677 4.40 30.63 -41.50
N GLY A 678 3.71 30.56 -40.35
CA GLY A 678 2.35 31.06 -40.16
C GLY A 678 1.28 30.29 -40.94
N ARG A 679 1.57 29.05 -41.36
CA ARG A 679 0.66 28.19 -42.14
C ARG A 679 0.86 26.72 -41.81
N VAL A 680 -0.14 25.90 -42.13
CA VAL A 680 -0.08 24.44 -41.92
C VAL A 680 1.01 23.79 -42.78
N ALA A 681 1.68 22.79 -42.21
CA ALA A 681 2.65 21.98 -42.93
C ALA A 681 1.93 21.04 -43.92
N LEU A 682 2.43 20.96 -45.14
CA LEU A 682 1.90 20.06 -46.17
C LEU A 682 3.02 19.14 -46.66
N TRP A 683 2.70 17.86 -46.84
CA TRP A 683 3.63 16.91 -47.42
C TRP A 683 3.64 17.00 -48.94
N ALA A 684 4.79 16.70 -49.55
CA ALA A 684 4.87 16.62 -51.00
C ALA A 684 3.88 15.55 -51.53
N PRO A 685 3.13 15.84 -52.61
CA PRO A 685 2.20 14.87 -53.18
C PRO A 685 2.95 13.66 -53.73
N ARG A 686 2.28 12.51 -53.79
CA ARG A 686 2.80 11.32 -54.44
C ARG A 686 2.50 11.39 -55.93
N GLU A 687 3.50 11.19 -56.77
CA GLU A 687 3.30 11.17 -58.22
C GLU A 687 2.77 9.81 -58.67
N LYS A 688 1.67 9.83 -59.44
CA LYS A 688 1.08 8.64 -60.04
C LYS A 688 0.87 8.87 -61.52
N MET A 689 1.35 7.95 -62.35
CA MET A 689 1.04 7.95 -63.77
C MET A 689 -0.34 7.33 -63.98
N VAL A 690 -1.25 8.11 -64.57
CA VAL A 690 -2.57 7.65 -65.01
C VAL A 690 -2.71 8.10 -66.46
N ASP A 691 -2.98 7.16 -67.37
CA ASP A 691 -3.16 7.41 -68.81
C ASP A 691 -2.02 8.20 -69.51
N GLY A 692 -0.79 8.06 -69.03
CA GLY A 692 0.39 8.73 -69.61
C GLY A 692 0.64 10.15 -69.07
N GLU A 693 -0.21 10.65 -68.17
CA GLU A 693 -0.04 11.94 -67.50
C GLU A 693 0.29 11.79 -66.01
N THR A 694 1.23 12.60 -65.52
CA THR A 694 1.65 12.59 -64.11
C THR A 694 0.68 13.39 -63.25
N HIS A 695 -0.02 12.72 -62.34
CA HIS A 695 -0.94 13.32 -61.38
C HIS A 695 -0.35 13.30 -59.96
N GLY A 696 -0.53 14.39 -59.21
CA GLY A 696 -0.14 14.47 -57.80
C GLY A 696 -1.27 14.04 -56.87
N GLU A 697 -1.06 12.98 -56.09
CA GLU A 697 -1.96 12.50 -55.05
C GLU A 697 -1.63 13.14 -53.71
N TYR A 698 -2.63 13.67 -53.01
CA TYR A 698 -2.45 14.27 -51.69
C TYR A 698 -1.95 13.24 -50.67
N VAL A 699 -0.93 13.63 -49.90
CA VAL A 699 -0.37 12.82 -48.82
C VAL A 699 -0.80 13.44 -47.51
N HIS A 700 -1.75 12.79 -46.82
CA HIS A 700 -2.26 13.26 -45.54
C HIS A 700 -1.21 13.12 -44.44
N ARG A 701 -0.56 11.94 -44.37
CA ARG A 701 0.35 11.59 -43.29
C ARG A 701 1.72 11.19 -43.81
N LEU A 702 2.75 11.69 -43.15
CA LEU A 702 4.10 11.20 -43.31
C LEU A 702 4.28 9.95 -42.45
N ARG A 703 4.85 8.90 -43.05
CA ARG A 703 5.09 7.64 -42.36
C ARG A 703 6.43 7.67 -41.63
N ILE A 704 6.47 7.15 -40.42
CA ILE A 704 7.74 6.93 -39.72
C ILE A 704 7.90 5.44 -39.43
N TYR A 705 9.05 4.90 -39.79
CA TYR A 705 9.43 3.52 -39.52
C TYR A 705 10.66 3.51 -38.58
N PRO A 706 10.45 3.37 -37.25
CA PRO A 706 11.54 3.40 -36.27
C PRO A 706 12.62 2.34 -36.47
N HIS A 707 12.26 1.18 -37.03
CA HIS A 707 13.15 0.04 -37.27
C HIS A 707 13.18 -0.40 -38.75
N ALA A 708 13.24 0.55 -39.67
CA ALA A 708 13.10 0.30 -41.11
C ALA A 708 14.21 -0.57 -41.72
N LEU A 709 15.45 -0.46 -41.22
CA LEU A 709 16.60 -1.17 -41.77
C LEU A 709 17.68 -1.44 -40.71
N ARG A 710 18.36 -2.59 -40.85
CA ARG A 710 19.56 -2.91 -40.06
C ARG A 710 20.80 -2.33 -40.74
N ALA A 711 21.00 -1.02 -40.64
CA ALA A 711 22.14 -0.32 -41.21
C ALA A 711 22.54 0.91 -40.37
N LYS A 712 23.78 1.35 -40.55
CA LYS A 712 24.32 2.63 -40.03
C LYS A 712 23.78 3.83 -40.82
N ASN A 713 22.45 3.96 -40.91
CA ASN A 713 21.83 5.01 -41.71
C ASN A 713 20.41 5.35 -41.23
N ALA A 714 20.00 6.59 -41.45
CA ALA A 714 18.63 7.09 -41.32
C ALA A 714 18.41 8.10 -42.45
N TYR A 715 17.24 8.07 -43.09
CA TYR A 715 16.96 9.00 -44.18
C TYR A 715 15.45 9.18 -44.42
N TYR A 716 15.08 10.36 -44.90
CA TYR A 716 13.80 10.62 -45.53
C TYR A 716 13.74 10.02 -46.94
N SER A 717 12.75 9.16 -47.19
CA SER A 717 12.44 8.60 -48.51
C SER A 717 11.30 9.41 -49.17
N PRO A 718 11.58 10.14 -50.25
CA PRO A 718 10.57 10.94 -50.94
C PRO A 718 9.60 10.10 -51.77
N ASP A 719 10.04 8.97 -52.31
CA ASP A 719 9.18 8.08 -53.09
C ASP A 719 8.13 7.45 -52.18
N ARG A 720 8.55 7.05 -50.98
CA ARG A 720 7.67 6.44 -49.97
C ARG A 720 6.91 7.47 -49.15
N LYS A 721 7.38 8.72 -49.12
CA LYS A 721 6.96 9.77 -48.18
C LYS A 721 7.05 9.24 -46.74
N ALA A 722 8.26 8.82 -46.38
CA ALA A 722 8.51 8.14 -45.12
C ALA A 722 9.90 8.41 -44.55
N LEU A 723 10.02 8.51 -43.23
CA LEU A 723 11.29 8.42 -42.53
C LEU A 723 11.64 6.96 -42.32
N LEU A 724 12.84 6.57 -42.75
CA LEU A 724 13.36 5.22 -42.59
C LEU A 724 14.54 5.29 -41.62
N LEU A 725 14.28 4.90 -40.38
CA LEU A 725 15.25 4.96 -39.28
C LEU A 725 15.89 3.58 -39.10
N GLY A 726 17.21 3.56 -38.98
CA GLY A 726 18.01 2.35 -38.93
C GLY A 726 18.49 2.00 -37.53
N TYR A 727 18.99 0.78 -37.41
CA TYR A 727 19.72 0.34 -36.22
C TYR A 727 20.89 -0.56 -36.58
N PHE A 728 21.94 -0.56 -35.76
CA PHE A 728 23.17 -1.30 -36.03
C PHE A 728 23.93 -1.62 -34.75
N THR A 729 24.80 -2.62 -34.80
CA THR A 729 25.70 -2.94 -33.69
C THR A 729 26.94 -2.04 -33.72
N ALA A 730 27.31 -1.50 -32.56
CA ALA A 730 28.52 -0.68 -32.44
C ALA A 730 29.78 -1.52 -32.79
N SER A 731 30.66 -0.96 -33.63
CA SER A 731 31.90 -1.63 -34.06
C SER A 731 33.00 -1.51 -32.99
N GLY A 732 33.57 -2.64 -32.56
CA GLY A 732 34.41 -2.78 -31.36
C GLY A 732 35.84 -2.24 -31.43
N ALA A 733 36.07 -0.99 -31.88
CA ALA A 733 37.42 -0.42 -31.93
C ALA A 733 37.59 0.98 -31.32
N ASN A 734 36.54 1.66 -30.83
CA ASN A 734 36.69 2.89 -30.06
C ASN A 734 35.99 2.74 -28.70
N GLU A 735 36.79 2.76 -27.63
CA GLU A 735 36.34 2.83 -26.24
C GLU A 735 35.69 4.21 -25.96
N GLY A 736 34.47 4.37 -26.47
CA GLY A 736 33.61 5.52 -26.23
C GLY A 736 32.23 5.03 -25.80
N THR A 737 32.03 4.90 -24.49
CA THR A 737 30.77 4.86 -23.72
C THR A 737 29.59 3.95 -24.11
N SER A 738 29.62 3.28 -25.27
CA SER A 738 28.64 2.28 -25.67
C SER A 738 29.16 0.89 -25.33
N LEU A 739 28.32 0.03 -24.75
CA LEU A 739 28.69 -1.36 -24.43
C LEU A 739 29.20 -2.07 -25.71
N PRO A 740 30.36 -2.76 -25.68
CA PRO A 740 30.83 -3.55 -26.81
C PRO A 740 29.73 -4.53 -27.27
N GLY A 741 29.29 -4.41 -28.53
CA GLY A 741 28.18 -5.22 -29.08
C GLY A 741 26.77 -4.67 -28.84
N GLY A 742 26.61 -3.48 -28.24
CA GLY A 742 25.32 -2.80 -28.09
C GLY A 742 24.70 -2.39 -29.42
N VAL A 743 23.36 -2.39 -29.49
CA VAL A 743 22.61 -1.94 -30.66
C VAL A 743 22.28 -0.46 -30.49
N VAL A 744 22.66 0.35 -31.49
CA VAL A 744 22.33 1.78 -31.56
C VAL A 744 21.10 1.94 -32.45
N PHE A 745 20.08 2.61 -31.94
CA PHE A 745 18.83 2.89 -32.65
C PHE A 745 18.75 4.37 -33.02
N THR A 746 18.76 4.71 -34.31
CA THR A 746 18.65 6.11 -34.73
C THR A 746 17.29 6.72 -34.36
N ALA A 747 16.26 5.89 -34.15
CA ALA A 747 14.94 6.29 -33.67
C ALA A 747 14.92 6.84 -32.24
N THR A 748 15.98 6.60 -31.46
CA THR A 748 16.14 7.15 -30.10
C THR A 748 16.93 8.47 -30.08
N SER A 749 17.45 8.91 -31.22
CA SER A 749 18.20 10.16 -31.34
C SER A 749 17.25 11.30 -31.68
N HIS A 750 17.18 12.30 -30.80
CA HIS A 750 16.42 13.52 -31.03
C HIS A 750 16.86 14.21 -32.34
N ASP A 751 18.17 14.32 -32.55
CA ASP A 751 18.77 15.00 -33.69
C ASP A 751 18.43 14.37 -35.02
N ILE A 752 18.58 13.05 -35.11
CA ILE A 752 18.32 12.33 -36.35
C ILE A 752 16.85 12.45 -36.72
N VAL A 753 15.94 12.30 -35.76
CA VAL A 753 14.50 12.42 -36.05
C VAL A 753 14.14 13.84 -36.50
N ALA A 754 14.65 14.87 -35.82
CA ALA A 754 14.41 16.27 -36.21
C ALA A 754 15.03 16.61 -37.59
N HIS A 755 16.23 16.11 -37.86
CA HIS A 755 16.93 16.28 -39.13
C HIS A 755 16.14 15.66 -40.29
N GLU A 756 15.73 14.39 -40.16
CA GLU A 756 14.97 13.72 -41.22
C GLU A 756 13.56 14.27 -41.40
N THR A 757 12.92 14.71 -40.32
CA THR A 757 11.61 15.40 -40.42
C THR A 757 11.75 16.72 -41.19
N THR A 758 12.87 17.41 -41.04
CA THR A 758 13.15 18.65 -41.78
C THR A 758 13.27 18.41 -43.28
N HIS A 759 13.91 17.33 -43.71
CA HIS A 759 13.95 16.96 -45.13
C HIS A 759 12.55 16.73 -45.71
N ALA A 760 11.67 16.07 -44.96
CA ALA A 760 10.28 15.86 -45.36
C ALA A 760 9.49 17.18 -45.49
N LEU A 761 9.71 18.11 -44.56
CA LEU A 761 9.09 19.43 -44.55
C LEU A 761 9.58 20.31 -45.71
N LEU A 762 10.88 20.27 -46.02
CA LEU A 762 11.44 20.98 -47.17
C LEU A 762 10.91 20.45 -48.50
N ASP A 763 10.80 19.12 -48.65
CA ASP A 763 10.19 18.50 -49.84
C ASP A 763 8.74 18.99 -50.05
N GLY A 764 7.98 19.10 -48.95
CA GLY A 764 6.63 19.65 -48.95
C GLY A 764 6.54 21.15 -49.21
N LEU A 765 7.50 21.94 -48.73
CA LEU A 765 7.53 23.39 -48.91
C LEU A 765 7.78 23.77 -50.37
N HIS A 766 8.78 23.14 -51.01
CA HIS A 766 9.13 23.41 -52.39
C HIS A 766 9.89 22.23 -53.03
N ARG A 767 9.16 21.36 -53.75
CA ARG A 767 9.65 20.10 -54.34
C ARG A 767 10.96 20.23 -55.14
N ARG A 768 11.14 21.34 -55.89
CA ARG A 768 12.32 21.54 -56.74
C ARG A 768 13.60 21.85 -55.96
N PHE A 769 13.52 22.10 -54.65
CA PHE A 769 14.73 22.22 -53.83
C PHE A 769 15.48 20.90 -53.69
N ARG A 770 14.92 19.79 -54.16
CA ARG A 770 15.63 18.50 -54.26
C ARG A 770 16.22 18.21 -55.64
N GLU A 771 15.96 19.07 -56.63
CA GLU A 771 16.57 18.94 -57.95
C GLU A 771 18.04 19.41 -57.87
N PRO A 772 19.02 18.54 -58.18
CA PRO A 772 20.43 18.85 -58.04
C PRO A 772 20.92 19.77 -59.16
N THR A 773 20.41 20.99 -59.18
CA THR A 773 20.78 22.01 -60.18
C THR A 773 22.22 22.50 -59.96
N ASN A 774 22.73 22.39 -58.73
CA ASN A 774 24.13 22.60 -58.34
C ASN A 774 24.42 21.94 -56.96
N PRO A 775 25.69 21.81 -56.56
CA PRO A 775 26.06 21.22 -55.26
C PRO A 775 25.52 21.96 -54.03
N ASP A 776 25.28 23.28 -54.12
CA ASP A 776 24.81 24.10 -53.00
C ASP A 776 23.39 23.73 -52.58
N VAL A 777 22.60 23.14 -53.47
CA VAL A 777 21.24 22.67 -53.17
C VAL A 777 21.26 21.53 -52.15
N PHE A 778 22.16 20.55 -52.34
CA PHE A 778 22.33 19.47 -51.36
C PHE A 778 22.95 19.98 -50.06
N ALA A 779 23.93 20.89 -50.16
CA ALA A 779 24.53 21.51 -48.99
C ALA A 779 23.50 22.31 -48.16
N PHE A 780 22.57 23.01 -48.83
CA PHE A 780 21.47 23.71 -48.19
C PHE A 780 20.55 22.76 -47.43
N HIS A 781 20.13 21.66 -48.05
CA HIS A 781 19.27 20.66 -47.43
C HIS A 781 19.88 20.10 -46.14
N GLU A 782 21.14 19.69 -46.21
CA GLU A 782 21.89 19.14 -45.08
C GLU A 782 22.12 20.18 -43.98
N ALA A 783 22.64 21.36 -44.34
CA ALA A 783 22.95 22.42 -43.38
C ALA A 783 21.69 22.96 -42.71
N PHE A 784 20.59 23.08 -43.44
CA PHE A 784 19.32 23.56 -42.87
C PHE A 784 18.73 22.54 -41.89
N ALA A 785 18.74 21.25 -42.25
CA ALA A 785 18.28 20.19 -41.36
C ALA A 785 19.13 20.11 -40.07
N ASP A 786 20.44 20.30 -40.17
CA ASP A 786 21.32 20.39 -38.99
C ASP A 786 21.00 21.60 -38.11
N VAL A 787 20.81 22.78 -38.71
CA VAL A 787 20.46 23.99 -37.96
C VAL A 787 19.15 23.78 -37.23
N VAL A 788 18.15 23.19 -37.86
CA VAL A 788 16.89 22.88 -37.17
C VAL A 788 17.12 21.92 -36.00
N ALA A 789 17.82 20.80 -36.21
CA ALA A 789 18.09 19.82 -35.16
C ALA A 789 18.88 20.47 -33.98
N LEU A 790 19.90 21.26 -34.28
CA LEU A 790 20.74 21.95 -33.30
C LEU A 790 19.92 22.94 -32.47
N PHE A 791 19.16 23.83 -33.12
CA PHE A 791 18.41 24.87 -32.44
C PHE A 791 17.24 24.32 -31.62
N GLN A 792 16.70 23.15 -31.97
CA GLN A 792 15.65 22.52 -31.18
C GLN A 792 16.11 22.13 -29.76
N HIS A 793 17.39 21.84 -29.53
CA HIS A 793 17.88 21.63 -28.17
C HIS A 793 17.73 22.85 -27.25
N PHE A 794 17.76 24.07 -27.82
CA PHE A 794 17.53 25.29 -27.04
C PHE A 794 16.07 25.43 -26.60
N THR A 795 15.17 24.61 -27.13
CA THR A 795 13.77 24.53 -26.71
C THR A 795 13.55 23.55 -25.54
N LEU A 796 14.59 22.82 -25.12
CA LEU A 796 14.57 21.88 -23.99
C LEU A 796 15.11 22.57 -22.73
N PRO A 797 14.24 22.98 -21.78
CA PRO A 797 14.67 23.77 -20.62
C PRO A 797 15.69 23.05 -19.74
N GLU A 798 15.53 21.73 -19.56
CA GLU A 798 16.38 20.91 -18.71
C GLU A 798 17.82 20.85 -19.26
N ALA A 799 17.95 20.64 -20.57
CA ALA A 799 19.23 20.64 -21.28
C ALA A 799 19.90 22.03 -21.22
N LEU A 800 19.13 23.09 -21.47
CA LEU A 800 19.64 24.46 -21.49
C LEU A 800 20.14 24.92 -20.10
N GLN A 801 19.36 24.68 -19.04
CA GLN A 801 19.74 25.03 -17.67
C GLN A 801 21.05 24.34 -17.25
N HIS A 802 21.18 23.06 -17.55
CA HIS A 802 22.39 22.32 -17.25
C HIS A 802 23.61 22.84 -18.03
N GLN A 803 23.46 23.08 -19.33
CA GLN A 803 24.59 23.52 -20.16
C GLN A 803 25.01 24.96 -19.81
N ILE A 804 24.09 25.85 -19.46
CA ILE A 804 24.40 27.18 -18.92
C ILE A 804 25.14 27.06 -17.57
N ALA A 805 24.70 26.17 -16.68
CA ALA A 805 25.35 25.96 -15.39
C ALA A 805 26.78 25.41 -15.54
N GLN A 806 26.99 24.46 -16.45
CA GLN A 806 28.33 23.89 -16.72
C GLN A 806 29.27 24.89 -17.38
N THR A 807 28.78 25.64 -18.37
CA THR A 807 29.59 26.64 -19.08
C THR A 807 29.74 27.94 -18.30
N ARG A 808 28.99 28.13 -17.21
CA ARG A 808 28.89 29.38 -16.43
C ARG A 808 28.46 30.57 -17.31
N GLY A 809 27.61 30.30 -18.31
CA GLY A 809 27.12 31.28 -19.26
C GLY A 809 28.04 31.56 -20.45
N ASP A 810 29.19 30.90 -20.57
CA ASP A 810 30.13 31.03 -21.69
C ASP A 810 29.92 29.92 -22.74
N LEU A 811 29.01 30.16 -23.69
CA LEU A 811 28.65 29.20 -24.74
C LEU A 811 29.73 29.00 -25.82
N GLU A 812 30.83 29.76 -25.81
CA GLU A 812 31.98 29.54 -26.72
C GLU A 812 32.85 28.35 -26.28
N ARG A 813 32.69 27.90 -25.03
CA ARG A 813 33.32 26.68 -24.52
C ARG A 813 32.63 25.45 -25.07
N GLN A 814 33.39 24.36 -25.19
CA GLN A 814 32.84 23.07 -25.61
C GLN A 814 31.65 22.66 -24.74
N ASN A 815 30.51 22.44 -25.38
CA ASN A 815 29.24 22.14 -24.72
C ASN A 815 28.39 21.23 -25.61
N LEU A 816 27.43 20.52 -25.00
CA LEU A 816 26.59 19.55 -25.73
C LEU A 816 25.54 20.24 -26.63
N LEU A 817 25.29 21.55 -26.48
CA LEU A 817 24.39 22.29 -27.38
C LEU A 817 25.01 22.55 -28.76
N GLY A 818 26.33 22.43 -28.90
CA GLY A 818 27.06 22.62 -30.16
C GLY A 818 27.36 21.32 -30.91
N GLN A 819 26.89 20.16 -30.44
CA GLN A 819 27.19 18.83 -30.97
C GLN A 819 25.92 18.13 -31.45
N LEU A 820 26.00 17.42 -32.59
CA LEU A 820 24.87 16.64 -33.14
C LEU A 820 25.20 15.15 -33.23
N ALA A 821 24.24 14.31 -32.84
CA ALA A 821 24.27 12.84 -32.96
C ALA A 821 25.60 12.23 -32.43
N VAL A 822 25.89 12.48 -31.16
CA VAL A 822 27.08 12.02 -30.43
C VAL A 822 27.26 10.49 -30.48
N GLN A 823 26.21 9.73 -30.16
CA GLN A 823 26.27 8.26 -30.11
C GLN A 823 26.48 7.66 -31.50
N PHE A 824 25.86 8.25 -32.52
CA PHE A 824 26.03 7.79 -33.90
C PHE A 824 27.46 8.07 -34.39
N GLY A 825 28.01 9.26 -34.11
CA GLY A 825 29.41 9.60 -34.44
C GLY A 825 30.40 8.63 -33.80
N GLU A 826 30.29 8.41 -32.49
CA GLU A 826 31.15 7.48 -31.73
C GLU A 826 31.03 6.04 -32.28
N ALA A 827 29.81 5.53 -32.50
CA ALA A 827 29.55 4.15 -32.92
C ALA A 827 29.91 3.87 -34.40
N THR A 828 30.07 4.91 -35.22
CA THR A 828 30.54 4.81 -36.61
C THR A 828 32.07 4.97 -36.74
N GLY A 829 32.78 5.20 -35.64
CA GLY A 829 34.26 5.27 -35.60
C GLY A 829 34.83 6.69 -35.65
N ARG A 830 34.02 7.74 -35.50
CA ARG A 830 34.50 9.12 -35.35
C ARG A 830 34.91 9.38 -33.89
N TYR A 831 35.95 10.19 -33.68
CA TYR A 831 36.33 10.67 -32.34
C TYR A 831 35.40 11.83 -31.93
N GLY A 832 34.14 11.51 -31.58
CA GLY A 832 33.15 12.46 -31.09
C GLY A 832 31.85 12.50 -31.90
N ALA A 833 31.15 13.63 -31.82
CA ALA A 833 29.85 13.84 -32.45
C ALA A 833 29.88 13.68 -33.98
N LEU A 834 28.73 13.35 -34.58
CA LEU A 834 28.63 13.28 -36.03
C LEU A 834 28.99 14.64 -36.66
N ARG A 835 28.56 15.75 -36.03
CA ARG A 835 28.94 17.12 -36.37
C ARG A 835 29.21 17.92 -35.07
N ASP A 836 30.23 18.79 -35.09
CA ASP A 836 30.59 19.68 -33.97
C ASP A 836 30.77 21.11 -34.51
N TYR A 837 30.03 22.06 -33.94
CA TYR A 837 29.93 23.44 -34.42
C TYR A 837 30.68 24.45 -33.54
N ILE A 838 31.09 24.08 -32.32
CA ILE A 838 31.66 25.01 -31.33
C ILE A 838 32.84 24.36 -30.59
N GLY A 839 34.03 24.94 -30.79
CA GLY A 839 35.26 24.53 -30.11
C GLY A 839 36.31 23.94 -31.07
N LYS A 840 37.60 24.05 -30.72
CA LYS A 840 38.71 23.42 -31.46
C LYS A 840 39.19 22.19 -30.70
N VAL A 841 39.16 21.02 -31.33
CA VAL A 841 39.90 19.85 -30.83
C VAL A 841 41.40 20.08 -31.07
N VAL A 842 42.16 20.34 -30.00
CA VAL A 842 43.63 20.34 -30.09
C VAL A 842 44.09 18.89 -30.16
N LYS A 843 44.41 18.40 -31.37
CA LYS A 843 45.10 17.11 -31.51
C LYS A 843 46.49 17.24 -30.90
N VAL A 844 46.70 16.68 -29.71
CA VAL A 844 48.05 16.47 -29.18
C VAL A 844 48.67 15.34 -30.01
N LYS A 845 49.64 15.69 -30.86
CA LYS A 845 50.52 14.72 -31.51
C LYS A 845 51.28 13.99 -30.39
N VAL A 846 50.91 12.75 -30.10
CA VAL A 846 51.82 11.82 -29.44
C VAL A 846 52.71 11.28 -30.56
N GLU A 847 53.98 11.66 -30.55
CA GLU A 847 54.98 11.02 -31.40
C GLU A 847 55.08 9.55 -30.99
N VAL A 848 54.50 8.68 -31.80
CA VAL A 848 54.87 7.27 -31.83
C VAL A 848 55.62 7.08 -33.14
N GLY A 849 56.87 6.66 -33.02
CA GLY A 849 57.76 6.43 -34.15
C GLY A 849 57.28 5.27 -35.03
N SER A 850 57.50 5.49 -36.33
CA SER A 850 57.62 4.54 -37.45
C SER A 850 56.45 3.59 -37.78
N ASP A 851 55.96 3.83 -39.00
CA ASP A 851 55.40 2.90 -40.01
C ASP A 851 53.99 2.36 -39.70
N ASP A 852 52.98 2.40 -40.58
CA ASP A 852 52.99 2.37 -42.04
C ASP A 852 51.70 3.04 -42.58
N GLU A 853 51.80 3.59 -43.78
CA GLU A 853 50.75 4.33 -44.48
C GLU A 853 49.64 3.41 -45.00
N SER A 854 48.37 3.75 -44.74
CA SER A 854 47.35 3.87 -45.82
C SER A 854 46.00 4.36 -45.31
N THR A 855 45.56 5.47 -45.92
CA THR A 855 44.18 5.89 -46.23
C THR A 855 43.25 6.37 -45.12
N GLY A 856 42.87 7.65 -45.25
CA GLY A 856 41.62 8.25 -44.78
C GLY A 856 41.11 9.21 -45.84
#